data_AF-A0A2I0SUL9-F1
#
_entry.id   AF-A0A2I0SUL9-F1
#
_cell.length_a   1.000
_cell.length_b   1.000
_cell.length_c   1.000
_cell.angle_alpha   90.00
_cell.angle_beta   90.00
_cell.angle_gamma   90.00
#
_symmetry.space_group_name_H-M   'P 1'
#
loop_
_entity.id
_entity.type
_entity.pdbx_description
1 polymer ?
#
loop_
_entity_poly.entity_id
_entity_poly.type
_entity_poly.pdbx_seq_one_letter_code
_entity_poly.pdbx_strand_id
1 'polypeptide(L)'
;MSNPVPPRKAPDQPWRTEGTPPEPTPPSGGRRKLPGGWWSLALAALIVFLIANLVLSFYNKGNEPTISYTEFSRQVDDGNVTKIYAKGDAIQGQLKNSQEKPDGDGKYTKFKTQRPVFADDKLWDNLQKHDVTVTASPVVQERSFLFNLLISLAPMILLVVLWIFIARRMGSGMGGAGGMLGRKTPPKPVELVPGGKRTTFADVAGIDEVAGEVDDVVDFLKNPDAYRRMGAKMPRGVLLAGPPGTGKTLLARAVAGEAGVPFFSASASEFIEMIVGVGASRVRELFAEARKVAPSIIFIDEIDTIGRSRSGGSAMGGHDEREQTLNQILTEMDGFSGSEGVIVIAATNRADILDPALTRPGRFDRVVNVSPPDRGGRKAILEIHTREIPLAPDVDLTQVARTTPGMTGADLANLANEAALLAVKRKQAEVTQGDLSEALEKVQLGAERSLVMPYEERRRTAYHESGHALLGMLRPGADPVRKITIVPRGRALGVTLSTPDADRYAYTEAYLRGRIIGALGGMAAEHVVYDVITTGSENDLEQVTNLARGMVARWGMSERVGRLSALPNDAQQAYGLAAAPGTLDSIDHEMRRIVDECYEEACQKLRDHRGQLDALAEALLANETLEEAEAYRIAGVTRMAKEA
;
A
#
# COMPACT_ATOMS: atom_id res chain seq x y z
N MET A 1 4.26 -8.22 26.77
CA MET A 1 2.88 -8.76 26.72
C MET A 1 2.01 -7.78 25.96
N SER A 2 1.34 -8.20 24.88
CA SER A 2 0.46 -7.33 24.11
C SER A 2 -0.75 -6.95 24.95
N ASN A 3 -0.86 -5.69 25.37
CA ASN A 3 -2.13 -5.20 25.90
C ASN A 3 -3.18 -5.38 24.79
N PRO A 4 -4.22 -6.20 25.00
CA PRO A 4 -5.20 -6.49 23.97
C PRO A 4 -5.90 -5.18 23.62
N VAL A 5 -5.87 -4.86 22.32
CA VAL A 5 -6.63 -3.76 21.72
C VAL A 5 -8.09 -3.85 22.21
N PRO A 6 -8.67 -2.79 22.78
CA PRO A 6 -10.04 -2.87 23.28
C PRO A 6 -10.99 -3.24 22.13
N PRO A 7 -11.95 -4.17 22.36
CA PRO A 7 -12.86 -4.62 21.33
C PRO A 7 -13.79 -3.48 20.88
N ARG A 8 -14.11 -3.45 19.58
CA ARG A 8 -15.08 -2.49 19.02
C ARG A 8 -16.43 -2.67 19.72
N LYS A 9 -16.99 -1.59 20.27
CA LYS A 9 -18.32 -1.60 20.93
C LYS A 9 -19.47 -1.81 19.93
N ALA A 10 -19.26 -1.52 18.64
CA ALA A 10 -20.19 -1.80 17.55
C ALA A 10 -19.46 -2.10 16.23
N PRO A 11 -19.99 -2.98 15.36
CA PRO A 11 -19.35 -3.34 14.08
C PRO A 11 -19.23 -2.19 13.06
N ASP A 12 -19.96 -1.08 13.25
CA ASP A 12 -20.16 -0.04 12.24
C ASP A 12 -19.37 1.28 12.47
N GLN A 13 -18.66 1.43 13.60
CA GLN A 13 -17.89 2.65 13.88
C GLN A 13 -16.42 2.49 13.46
N PRO A 14 -15.89 3.35 12.57
CA PRO A 14 -14.51 3.23 12.12
C PRO A 14 -13.48 3.71 13.15
N TRP A 15 -13.80 4.68 14.00
CA TRP A 15 -12.84 5.23 14.98
C TRP A 15 -12.87 4.53 16.34
N ARG A 16 -11.76 4.63 17.09
CA ARG A 16 -11.61 4.13 18.46
C ARG A 16 -11.60 5.31 19.45
N THR A 17 -12.21 5.10 20.62
CA THR A 17 -12.20 6.04 21.75
C THR A 17 -11.60 5.36 22.97
N GLU A 18 -10.70 6.06 23.66
CA GLU A 18 -10.10 5.57 24.91
C GLU A 18 -10.42 6.52 26.07
N GLY A 19 -10.72 5.93 27.24
CA GLY A 19 -10.88 6.65 28.51
C GLY A 19 -12.31 6.89 29.02
N THR A 20 -13.28 5.96 28.88
CA THR A 20 -14.74 6.21 29.12
C THR A 20 -15.57 5.16 29.95
N PRO A 21 -16.53 5.47 30.89
CA PRO A 21 -17.10 4.53 31.89
C PRO A 21 -18.16 3.55 31.31
N PRO A 22 -18.45 2.43 32.00
CA PRO A 22 -19.34 1.36 31.52
C PRO A 22 -20.84 1.60 31.79
N GLU A 23 -21.71 1.01 30.95
CA GLU A 23 -23.18 1.18 30.94
C GLU A 23 -23.92 0.44 32.07
N PRO A 24 -25.05 0.99 32.58
CA PRO A 24 -26.17 0.23 33.11
C PRO A 24 -27.21 -0.07 32.01
N THR A 25 -27.72 -1.30 31.96
CA THR A 25 -28.72 -1.77 30.99
C THR A 25 -30.04 -0.98 31.06
N PRO A 26 -30.58 -0.46 29.94
CA PRO A 26 -31.89 0.19 29.91
C PRO A 26 -33.06 -0.82 29.77
N PRO A 27 -34.28 -0.47 30.21
CA PRO A 27 -35.42 -1.37 30.23
C PRO A 27 -36.07 -1.55 28.85
N SER A 28 -36.54 -2.77 28.59
CA SER A 28 -37.19 -3.17 27.36
C SER A 28 -38.61 -2.58 27.22
N GLY A 29 -38.75 -1.56 26.37
CA GLY A 29 -40.05 -1.01 25.95
C GLY A 29 -40.43 -1.50 24.55
N GLY A 30 -41.39 -2.42 24.47
CA GLY A 30 -41.89 -2.98 23.20
C GLY A 30 -42.72 -1.97 22.39
N ARG A 31 -42.52 -1.96 21.06
CA ARG A 31 -43.46 -1.37 20.10
C ARG A 31 -43.76 -2.33 18.94
N ARG A 32 -45.05 -2.37 18.61
CA ARG A 32 -45.75 -3.24 17.65
C ARG A 32 -45.15 -3.17 16.24
N LYS A 33 -44.95 -4.34 15.62
CA LYS A 33 -44.69 -4.51 14.19
C LYS A 33 -46.02 -4.57 13.42
N LEU A 34 -46.12 -3.81 12.33
CA LEU A 34 -47.04 -4.11 11.21
C LEU A 34 -46.26 -4.93 10.17
N PRO A 35 -46.79 -6.05 9.65
CA PRO A 35 -46.12 -6.82 8.61
C PRO A 35 -46.58 -6.35 7.21
N GLY A 36 -45.70 -6.45 6.19
CA GLY A 36 -46.18 -6.67 4.81
C GLY A 36 -45.86 -5.64 3.71
N GLY A 37 -44.78 -4.86 3.77
CA GLY A 37 -44.50 -3.83 2.75
C GLY A 37 -43.75 -4.26 1.47
N TRP A 38 -42.92 -5.32 1.51
CA TRP A 38 -42.03 -5.65 0.38
C TRP A 38 -42.57 -6.72 -0.57
N TRP A 39 -43.40 -7.64 -0.08
CA TRP A 39 -44.06 -8.64 -0.93
C TRP A 39 -45.05 -8.01 -1.91
N SER A 40 -45.73 -6.94 -1.51
CA SER A 40 -46.63 -6.17 -2.38
C SER A 40 -45.87 -5.43 -3.48
N LEU A 41 -44.68 -4.89 -3.20
CA LEU A 41 -43.82 -4.24 -4.19
C LEU A 41 -43.24 -5.23 -5.20
N ALA A 42 -42.80 -6.41 -4.74
CA ALA A 42 -42.31 -7.47 -5.62
C ALA A 42 -43.43 -8.01 -6.54
N LEU A 43 -44.64 -8.18 -6.01
CA LEU A 43 -45.80 -8.61 -6.79
C LEU A 43 -46.21 -7.55 -7.82
N ALA A 44 -46.19 -6.27 -7.45
CA ALA A 44 -46.46 -5.16 -8.37
C ALA A 44 -45.44 -5.10 -9.51
N ALA A 45 -44.15 -5.27 -9.20
CA ALA A 45 -43.09 -5.29 -10.22
C ALA A 45 -43.24 -6.45 -11.22
N LEU A 46 -43.62 -7.64 -10.74
CA LEU A 46 -43.90 -8.80 -11.59
C LEU A 46 -45.08 -8.55 -12.53
N ILE A 47 -46.17 -7.96 -12.01
CA ILE A 47 -47.36 -7.63 -12.80
C ILE A 47 -47.01 -6.59 -13.88
N VAL A 48 -46.27 -5.54 -13.54
CA VAL A 48 -45.81 -4.52 -14.49
C VAL A 48 -44.93 -5.15 -15.58
N PHE A 49 -44.02 -6.06 -15.21
CA PHE A 49 -43.17 -6.77 -16.17
C PHE A 49 -43.96 -7.65 -17.15
N LEU A 50 -44.99 -8.35 -16.66
CA LEU A 50 -45.87 -9.17 -17.49
C LEU A 50 -46.72 -8.32 -18.44
N ILE A 51 -47.26 -7.20 -17.96
CA ILE A 51 -48.00 -6.24 -18.79
C ILE A 51 -47.08 -5.62 -19.83
N ALA A 52 -45.85 -5.23 -19.46
CA ALA A 52 -44.89 -4.68 -20.40
C ALA A 52 -44.52 -5.67 -21.51
N ASN A 53 -44.32 -6.95 -21.18
CA ASN A 53 -44.08 -7.99 -22.19
C ASN A 53 -45.29 -8.24 -23.09
N LEU A 54 -46.51 -8.23 -22.53
CA LEU A 54 -47.73 -8.34 -23.31
C LEU A 54 -47.85 -7.16 -24.30
N VAL A 55 -47.62 -5.94 -23.83
CA VAL A 55 -47.66 -4.72 -24.66
C VAL A 55 -46.56 -4.75 -25.73
N LEU A 56 -45.33 -5.15 -25.40
CA LEU A 56 -44.24 -5.29 -26.39
C LEU A 56 -44.57 -6.36 -27.45
N SER A 57 -45.24 -7.45 -27.05
CA SER A 57 -45.67 -8.49 -27.99
C SER A 57 -46.72 -8.00 -28.99
N PHE A 58 -47.54 -7.00 -28.63
CA PHE A 58 -48.44 -6.34 -29.58
C PHE A 58 -47.69 -5.38 -30.51
N TYR A 59 -46.61 -4.73 -30.03
CA TYR A 59 -45.78 -3.84 -30.84
C TYR A 59 -44.89 -4.57 -31.85
N ASN A 60 -44.49 -5.81 -31.59
CA ASN A 60 -43.56 -6.57 -32.46
C ASN A 60 -44.22 -7.37 -33.60
N LYS A 61 -45.54 -7.23 -33.84
CA LYS A 61 -46.21 -7.79 -35.03
C LYS A 61 -46.02 -6.89 -36.26
N GLY A 62 -44.80 -6.87 -36.81
CA GLY A 62 -44.54 -6.30 -38.14
C GLY A 62 -45.06 -7.24 -39.23
N ASN A 63 -46.30 -7.05 -39.67
CA ASN A 63 -47.01 -7.87 -40.66
C ASN A 63 -46.53 -7.61 -42.11
N GLU A 64 -45.21 -7.52 -42.32
CA GLU A 64 -44.62 -7.24 -43.63
C GLU A 64 -44.41 -8.55 -44.41
N PRO A 65 -44.97 -8.68 -45.63
CA PRO A 65 -44.81 -9.89 -46.41
C PRO A 65 -43.34 -10.09 -46.83
N THR A 66 -42.88 -11.33 -46.74
CA THR A 66 -41.57 -11.72 -47.29
C THR A 66 -41.75 -12.03 -48.78
N ILE A 67 -41.00 -11.35 -49.64
CA ILE A 67 -41.00 -11.59 -51.10
C ILE A 67 -39.71 -12.30 -51.52
N SER A 68 -39.77 -13.07 -52.61
CA SER A 68 -38.59 -13.71 -53.20
C SER A 68 -37.58 -12.67 -53.69
N TYR A 69 -36.30 -13.03 -53.71
CA TYR A 69 -35.24 -12.12 -54.17
C TYR A 69 -35.38 -11.82 -55.68
N THR A 70 -35.89 -12.80 -56.44
CA THR A 70 -36.22 -12.61 -57.87
C THR A 70 -37.30 -11.54 -58.06
N GLU A 71 -38.38 -11.56 -57.26
CA GLU A 71 -39.42 -10.54 -57.34
C GLU A 71 -38.88 -9.16 -56.93
N PHE A 72 -38.04 -9.10 -55.90
CA PHE A 72 -37.37 -7.86 -55.53
C PHE A 72 -36.50 -7.31 -56.67
N SER A 73 -35.67 -8.15 -57.31
CA SER A 73 -34.83 -7.75 -58.44
C SER A 73 -35.68 -7.20 -59.59
N ARG A 74 -36.79 -7.87 -59.92
CA ARG A 74 -37.74 -7.41 -60.95
C ARG A 74 -38.33 -6.03 -60.63
N GLN A 75 -38.76 -5.80 -59.39
CA GLN A 75 -39.32 -4.51 -58.97
C GLN A 75 -38.26 -3.39 -58.95
N VAL A 76 -36.98 -3.73 -58.75
CA VAL A 76 -35.86 -2.79 -58.88
C VAL A 76 -35.61 -2.44 -60.35
N ASP A 77 -35.58 -3.44 -61.25
CA ASP A 77 -35.41 -3.24 -62.69
C ASP A 77 -36.56 -2.41 -63.30
N ASP A 78 -37.78 -2.63 -62.83
CA ASP A 78 -38.98 -1.85 -63.20
C ASP A 78 -39.01 -0.43 -62.58
N GLY A 79 -38.02 -0.06 -61.77
CA GLY A 79 -37.92 1.25 -61.12
C GLY A 79 -38.99 1.52 -60.04
N ASN A 80 -39.68 0.49 -59.56
CA ASN A 80 -40.81 0.57 -58.64
C ASN A 80 -40.41 0.60 -57.15
N VAL A 81 -39.12 0.57 -56.81
CA VAL A 81 -38.64 0.68 -55.42
C VAL A 81 -38.35 2.15 -55.05
N THR A 82 -38.86 2.62 -53.91
CA THR A 82 -38.58 3.99 -53.40
C THR A 82 -37.36 4.04 -52.49
N LYS A 83 -37.33 3.18 -51.46
CA LYS A 83 -36.31 3.17 -50.42
C LYS A 83 -36.01 1.73 -50.03
N ILE A 84 -34.74 1.45 -49.77
CA ILE A 84 -34.25 0.19 -49.22
C ILE A 84 -33.46 0.45 -47.94
N TYR A 85 -33.61 -0.44 -46.97
CA TYR A 85 -32.82 -0.54 -45.76
C TYR A 85 -32.25 -1.95 -45.69
N ALA A 86 -30.92 -2.06 -45.73
CA ALA A 86 -30.22 -3.34 -45.66
C ALA A 86 -29.49 -3.45 -44.31
N LYS A 87 -29.59 -4.60 -43.66
CA LYS A 87 -28.82 -4.96 -42.46
C LYS A 87 -28.34 -6.40 -42.59
N GLY A 88 -27.04 -6.57 -42.86
CA GLY A 88 -26.50 -7.87 -43.29
C GLY A 88 -27.13 -8.29 -44.62
N ASP A 89 -27.53 -9.55 -44.73
CA ASP A 89 -28.21 -10.08 -45.93
C ASP A 89 -29.73 -9.83 -45.94
N ALA A 90 -30.29 -9.23 -44.88
CA ALA A 90 -31.71 -8.88 -44.84
C ALA A 90 -31.96 -7.49 -45.43
N ILE A 91 -32.87 -7.42 -46.40
CA ILE A 91 -33.29 -6.19 -47.09
C ILE A 91 -34.76 -5.92 -46.78
N GLN A 92 -35.07 -4.70 -46.37
CA GLN A 92 -36.44 -4.20 -46.21
C GLN A 92 -36.65 -3.02 -47.14
N GLY A 93 -37.79 -2.94 -47.82
CA GLY A 93 -38.02 -1.89 -48.80
C GLY A 93 -39.47 -1.48 -48.93
N GLN A 94 -39.67 -0.35 -49.59
CA GLN A 94 -40.98 0.19 -49.90
C GLN A 94 -41.12 0.43 -51.41
N LEU A 95 -42.22 -0.02 -52.00
CA LEU A 95 -42.57 0.20 -53.40
C LEU A 95 -43.24 1.57 -53.61
N LYS A 96 -43.12 2.14 -54.83
CA LYS A 96 -43.80 3.36 -55.27
C LYS A 96 -45.29 3.09 -55.48
N ASN A 97 -45.59 2.04 -56.24
CA ASN A 97 -46.94 1.59 -56.52
C ASN A 97 -47.18 0.22 -55.88
N SER A 98 -48.37 0.01 -55.33
CA SER A 98 -48.70 -1.24 -54.64
C SER A 98 -48.90 -2.38 -55.65
N GLN A 99 -48.25 -3.51 -55.38
CA GLN A 99 -48.31 -4.72 -56.22
C GLN A 99 -49.07 -5.84 -55.51
N GLU A 100 -49.59 -6.80 -56.28
CA GLU A 100 -50.23 -8.00 -55.73
C GLU A 100 -49.19 -8.94 -55.12
N LYS A 101 -49.50 -9.50 -53.95
CA LYS A 101 -48.57 -10.34 -53.20
C LYS A 101 -48.36 -11.67 -53.98
N PRO A 102 -47.11 -12.10 -54.21
CA PRO A 102 -46.82 -13.29 -55.03
C PRO A 102 -47.38 -14.61 -54.48
N ASP A 103 -47.67 -14.67 -53.17
CA ASP A 103 -48.05 -15.89 -52.43
C ASP A 103 -49.31 -15.69 -51.55
N GLY A 104 -50.29 -14.89 -52.01
CA GLY A 104 -51.61 -14.78 -51.37
C GLY A 104 -52.44 -13.57 -51.80
N ASP A 105 -53.69 -13.50 -51.32
CA ASP A 105 -54.59 -12.39 -51.64
C ASP A 105 -54.21 -11.09 -50.91
N GLY A 106 -53.96 -10.02 -51.66
CA GLY A 106 -53.76 -8.68 -51.13
C GLY A 106 -52.65 -7.90 -51.84
N LYS A 107 -52.70 -6.57 -51.71
CA LYS A 107 -51.66 -5.69 -52.25
C LYS A 107 -50.62 -5.35 -51.17
N TYR A 108 -49.35 -5.34 -51.53
CA TYR A 108 -48.26 -4.95 -50.64
C TYR A 108 -47.57 -3.67 -51.15
N THR A 109 -47.14 -2.85 -50.21
CA THR A 109 -46.32 -1.65 -50.46
C THR A 109 -44.99 -1.73 -49.73
N LYS A 110 -44.90 -2.53 -48.65
CA LYS A 110 -43.67 -2.81 -47.90
C LYS A 110 -43.35 -4.28 -48.02
N PHE A 111 -42.07 -4.61 -48.12
CA PHE A 111 -41.61 -5.98 -48.24
C PHE A 111 -40.32 -6.21 -47.46
N LYS A 112 -40.11 -7.47 -47.09
CA LYS A 112 -38.84 -7.99 -46.62
C LYS A 112 -38.33 -9.02 -47.63
N THR A 113 -37.04 -9.01 -47.91
CA THR A 113 -36.39 -10.06 -48.70
C THR A 113 -35.00 -10.31 -48.13
N GLN A 114 -34.34 -11.37 -48.56
CA GLN A 114 -32.95 -11.64 -48.21
C GLN A 114 -32.12 -11.81 -49.47
N ARG A 115 -30.91 -11.24 -49.46
CA ARG A 115 -29.95 -11.42 -50.54
C ARG A 115 -29.36 -12.84 -50.43
N PRO A 116 -29.52 -13.70 -51.45
CA PRO A 116 -28.87 -15.01 -51.45
C PRO A 116 -27.35 -14.85 -51.53
N VAL A 117 -26.61 -15.75 -50.90
CA VAL A 117 -25.14 -15.68 -50.81
C VAL A 117 -24.45 -15.66 -52.19
N PHE A 118 -25.07 -16.26 -53.19
CA PHE A 118 -24.59 -16.33 -54.57
C PHE A 118 -25.12 -15.19 -55.47
N ALA A 119 -25.67 -14.11 -54.90
CA ALA A 119 -26.23 -12.99 -55.67
C ALA A 119 -25.19 -12.28 -56.57
N ASP A 120 -23.90 -12.35 -56.23
CA ASP A 120 -22.81 -11.71 -56.98
C ASP A 120 -22.04 -12.70 -57.89
N ASP A 121 -22.48 -13.97 -57.98
CA ASP A 121 -21.82 -15.03 -58.76
C ASP A 121 -22.46 -15.23 -60.15
N LYS A 122 -21.73 -15.85 -61.09
CA LYS A 122 -22.23 -16.26 -62.43
C LYS A 122 -23.48 -17.16 -62.38
N LEU A 123 -23.76 -17.76 -61.23
CA LEU A 123 -24.96 -18.56 -60.99
C LEU A 123 -26.23 -17.70 -61.01
N TRP A 124 -26.18 -16.47 -60.47
CA TRP A 124 -27.32 -15.56 -60.49
C TRP A 124 -27.71 -15.18 -61.93
N ASP A 125 -26.74 -14.84 -62.77
CA ASP A 125 -26.96 -14.52 -64.20
C ASP A 125 -27.63 -15.68 -64.97
N ASN A 126 -27.25 -16.93 -64.66
CA ASN A 126 -27.87 -18.11 -65.25
C ASN A 126 -29.29 -18.36 -64.74
N LEU A 127 -29.54 -18.14 -63.44
CA LEU A 127 -30.86 -18.30 -62.84
C LEU A 127 -31.86 -17.24 -63.36
N GLN A 128 -31.38 -16.01 -63.59
CA GLN A 128 -32.18 -14.94 -64.19
C GLN A 128 -32.54 -15.23 -65.66
N LYS A 129 -31.61 -15.80 -66.45
CA LYS A 129 -31.87 -16.20 -67.85
C LYS A 129 -32.93 -17.29 -68.01
N HIS A 130 -33.16 -18.09 -66.96
CA HIS A 130 -34.09 -19.22 -66.98
C HIS A 130 -35.37 -18.97 -66.16
N ASP A 131 -35.66 -17.72 -65.78
CA ASP A 131 -36.86 -17.33 -65.01
C ASP A 131 -37.08 -18.14 -63.71
N VAL A 132 -36.00 -18.45 -62.97
CA VAL A 132 -36.09 -19.24 -61.73
C VAL A 132 -36.40 -18.34 -60.53
N THR A 133 -37.49 -18.65 -59.81
CA THR A 133 -37.86 -17.98 -58.56
C THR A 133 -36.96 -18.42 -57.41
N VAL A 134 -36.13 -17.50 -56.88
CA VAL A 134 -35.24 -17.74 -55.74
C VAL A 134 -35.85 -17.14 -54.48
N THR A 135 -36.37 -18.01 -53.61
CA THR A 135 -36.91 -17.63 -52.30
C THR A 135 -35.85 -17.86 -51.22
N ALA A 136 -35.30 -16.78 -50.67
CA ALA A 136 -34.39 -16.84 -49.53
C ALA A 136 -35.17 -16.58 -48.23
N SER A 137 -35.40 -17.63 -47.45
CA SER A 137 -36.06 -17.55 -46.14
C SER A 137 -35.01 -17.42 -45.02
N PRO A 138 -35.26 -16.63 -43.96
CA PRO A 138 -34.35 -16.58 -42.80
C PRO A 138 -34.17 -17.97 -42.19
N VAL A 139 -32.91 -18.38 -41.99
CA VAL A 139 -32.51 -19.65 -41.34
C VAL A 139 -32.91 -19.70 -39.86
N VAL A 140 -33.33 -18.57 -39.28
CA VAL A 140 -33.85 -18.51 -37.91
C VAL A 140 -35.37 -18.52 -37.95
N GLN A 141 -35.98 -19.70 -37.80
CA GLN A 141 -37.39 -19.77 -37.45
C GLN A 141 -37.58 -19.04 -36.12
N GLU A 142 -38.41 -17.98 -36.11
CA GLU A 142 -38.80 -17.32 -34.86
C GLU A 142 -39.38 -18.38 -33.93
N ARG A 143 -38.68 -18.67 -32.83
CA ARG A 143 -39.09 -19.71 -31.87
C ARG A 143 -40.49 -19.39 -31.36
N SER A 144 -41.30 -20.43 -31.12
CA SER A 144 -42.67 -20.30 -30.59
C SER A 144 -42.71 -19.33 -29.41
N PHE A 145 -43.75 -18.51 -29.34
CA PHE A 145 -43.96 -17.50 -28.30
C PHE A 145 -43.73 -18.05 -26.88
N LEU A 146 -44.24 -19.25 -26.59
CA LEU A 146 -44.06 -19.94 -25.30
C LEU A 146 -42.60 -20.23 -24.98
N PHE A 147 -41.79 -20.55 -25.98
CA PHE A 147 -40.38 -20.88 -25.80
C PHE A 147 -39.53 -19.62 -25.56
N ASN A 148 -39.83 -18.51 -26.26
CA ASN A 148 -39.19 -17.22 -25.97
C ASN A 148 -39.58 -16.68 -24.59
N LEU A 149 -40.83 -16.87 -24.15
CA LEU A 149 -41.28 -16.51 -22.80
C LEU A 149 -40.58 -17.34 -21.72
N LEU A 150 -40.41 -18.64 -21.94
CA LEU A 150 -39.68 -19.53 -21.00
C LEU A 150 -38.20 -19.13 -20.87
N ILE A 151 -37.54 -18.81 -21.99
CA ILE A 151 -36.14 -18.36 -21.97
C ILE A 151 -36.00 -17.00 -21.30
N SER A 152 -36.94 -16.07 -21.50
CA SER A 152 -36.87 -14.75 -20.87
C SER A 152 -37.16 -14.79 -19.36
N LEU A 153 -37.97 -15.75 -18.90
CA LEU A 153 -38.24 -15.99 -17.47
C LEU A 153 -37.17 -16.82 -16.76
N ALA A 154 -36.37 -17.62 -17.48
CA ALA A 154 -35.35 -18.48 -16.87
C ALA A 154 -34.34 -17.74 -15.97
N PRO A 155 -33.76 -16.58 -16.35
CA PRO A 155 -32.87 -15.81 -15.48
C PRO A 155 -33.57 -15.31 -14.21
N MET A 156 -34.84 -14.92 -14.33
CA MET A 156 -35.65 -14.46 -13.19
C MET A 156 -35.98 -15.59 -12.23
N ILE A 157 -36.36 -16.76 -12.74
CA ILE A 157 -36.63 -17.95 -11.92
C ILE A 157 -35.36 -18.37 -11.17
N LEU A 158 -34.20 -18.36 -11.84
CA LEU A 158 -32.91 -18.67 -11.22
C LEU A 158 -32.57 -17.69 -10.08
N LEU A 159 -32.78 -16.38 -10.28
CA LEU A 159 -32.60 -15.38 -9.22
C LEU A 159 -33.55 -15.62 -8.04
N VAL A 160 -34.83 -15.91 -8.29
CA VAL A 160 -35.81 -16.19 -7.23
C VAL A 160 -35.45 -17.45 -6.43
N VAL A 161 -35.05 -18.53 -7.11
CA VAL A 161 -34.61 -19.78 -6.45
C VAL A 161 -33.36 -19.55 -5.62
N LEU A 162 -32.37 -18.83 -6.16
CA LEU A 162 -31.15 -18.44 -5.44
C LEU A 162 -31.48 -17.57 -4.22
N TRP A 163 -32.43 -16.63 -4.36
CA TRP A 163 -32.86 -15.78 -3.26
C TRP A 163 -33.58 -16.55 -2.16
N ILE A 164 -34.44 -17.52 -2.52
CA ILE A 164 -35.10 -18.40 -1.54
C ILE A 164 -34.06 -19.27 -0.83
N PHE A 165 -33.04 -19.76 -1.54
CA PHE A 165 -31.94 -20.52 -0.95
C PHE A 165 -31.11 -19.68 0.03
N ILE A 166 -30.78 -18.44 -0.33
CA ILE A 166 -30.07 -17.47 0.53
C ILE A 166 -30.95 -17.07 1.73
N ALA A 167 -32.23 -16.79 1.53
CA ALA A 167 -33.18 -16.44 2.59
C ALA A 167 -33.39 -17.59 3.58
N ARG A 168 -33.45 -18.84 3.10
CA ARG A 168 -33.52 -20.03 3.97
C ARG A 168 -32.22 -20.26 4.74
N ARG A 169 -31.07 -19.90 4.17
CA ARG A 169 -29.75 -19.99 4.82
C ARG A 169 -29.49 -18.86 5.83
N MET A 170 -30.05 -17.67 5.61
CA MET A 170 -30.03 -16.57 6.59
C MET A 170 -31.11 -16.71 7.66
N GLY A 171 -32.22 -17.39 7.39
CA GLY A 171 -33.31 -17.62 8.35
C GLY A 171 -32.95 -18.56 9.51
N SER A 172 -31.86 -19.32 9.44
CA SER A 172 -31.37 -20.20 10.51
C SER A 172 -30.18 -19.63 11.30
N GLY A 173 -29.73 -18.41 10.99
CA GLY A 173 -28.66 -17.74 11.70
C GLY A 173 -28.78 -16.24 11.57
N MET A 174 -29.25 -15.58 12.64
CA MET A 174 -29.36 -14.13 12.81
C MET A 174 -30.69 -13.52 12.34
N GLY A 175 -31.41 -12.92 13.29
CA GLY A 175 -32.82 -12.55 13.15
C GLY A 175 -33.14 -11.50 12.09
N GLY A 176 -34.28 -11.71 11.44
CA GLY A 176 -35.21 -10.66 11.00
C GLY A 176 -34.70 -9.65 9.97
N ALA A 177 -35.11 -9.86 8.71
CA ALA A 177 -34.95 -8.97 7.57
C ALA A 177 -35.61 -7.58 7.74
N GLY A 178 -34.97 -6.70 8.51
CA GLY A 178 -35.39 -5.30 8.70
C GLY A 178 -34.29 -4.33 9.12
N GLY A 179 -33.01 -4.71 9.04
CA GLY A 179 -31.89 -3.93 9.58
C GLY A 179 -31.28 -2.86 8.66
N MET A 180 -31.68 -2.75 7.39
CA MET A 180 -30.87 -2.03 6.40
C MET A 180 -31.36 -0.61 6.01
N LEU A 181 -32.49 -0.12 6.54
CA LEU A 181 -33.02 1.21 6.16
C LEU A 181 -33.64 2.01 7.32
N GLY A 182 -33.18 1.76 8.54
CA GLY A 182 -33.55 2.54 9.72
C GLY A 182 -32.58 3.69 9.97
N ARG A 183 -33.04 4.92 9.72
CA ARG A 183 -32.43 6.19 10.14
C ARG A 183 -31.86 6.07 11.57
N LYS A 184 -30.54 5.98 11.71
CA LYS A 184 -29.87 5.76 13.01
C LYS A 184 -30.09 6.96 13.94
N THR A 185 -30.55 6.67 15.15
CA THR A 185 -30.45 7.60 16.28
C THR A 185 -28.96 7.80 16.57
N PRO A 186 -28.48 9.05 16.74
CA PRO A 186 -27.06 9.27 16.97
C PRO A 186 -26.62 8.56 18.27
N PRO A 187 -25.55 7.75 18.25
CA PRO A 187 -24.97 7.26 19.49
C PRO A 187 -24.52 8.45 20.33
N LYS A 188 -24.87 8.45 21.61
CA LYS A 188 -24.51 9.52 22.55
C LYS A 188 -23.02 9.43 22.92
N PRO A 189 -22.39 10.57 23.25
CA PRO A 189 -20.97 10.64 23.58
C PRO A 189 -20.63 9.80 24.80
N VAL A 190 -19.45 9.22 24.75
CA VAL A 190 -18.91 8.37 25.79
C VAL A 190 -18.23 9.27 26.83
N GLU A 191 -18.77 9.34 28.06
CA GLU A 191 -18.16 10.09 29.20
C GLU A 191 -16.86 9.42 29.68
N LEU A 192 -16.14 9.88 30.72
CA LEU A 192 -14.77 9.43 31.08
C LEU A 192 -14.68 8.29 32.17
N VAL A 193 -13.84 7.24 32.04
CA VAL A 193 -13.51 6.35 33.20
C VAL A 193 -12.40 7.05 33.98
N PRO A 194 -12.59 7.35 35.27
CA PRO A 194 -11.48 7.69 36.14
C PRO A 194 -10.61 6.44 36.41
N GLY A 195 -9.33 6.46 36.03
CA GLY A 195 -8.32 5.48 36.50
C GLY A 195 -7.66 4.53 35.48
N GLY A 196 -7.93 4.66 34.17
CA GLY A 196 -7.16 3.91 33.15
C GLY A 196 -5.72 4.43 33.03
N LYS A 197 -4.71 3.54 32.95
CA LYS A 197 -3.30 3.92 32.74
C LYS A 197 -3.17 4.58 31.36
N ARG A 198 -2.92 5.90 31.34
CA ARG A 198 -2.74 6.67 30.10
C ARG A 198 -1.28 6.64 29.69
N THR A 199 -1.03 6.54 28.39
CA THR A 199 0.31 6.78 27.82
C THR A 199 0.64 8.25 28.01
N THR A 200 1.80 8.54 28.60
CA THR A 200 2.31 9.91 28.82
C THR A 200 3.67 10.07 28.12
N PHE A 201 4.27 11.26 28.17
CA PHE A 201 5.62 11.43 27.63
C PHE A 201 6.68 10.55 28.32
N ALA A 202 6.43 10.12 29.56
CA ALA A 202 7.31 9.16 30.25
C ALA A 202 7.33 7.77 29.61
N ASP A 203 6.34 7.43 28.79
CA ASP A 203 6.24 6.15 28.07
C ASP A 203 6.80 6.24 26.63
N VAL A 204 7.34 7.40 26.22
CA VAL A 204 7.89 7.65 24.89
C VAL A 204 9.30 8.22 25.01
N ALA A 205 10.31 7.42 24.65
CA ALA A 205 11.71 7.84 24.71
C ALA A 205 12.26 8.25 23.34
N GLY A 206 13.34 9.02 23.34
CA GLY A 206 14.08 9.40 22.14
C GLY A 206 13.37 10.44 21.27
N ILE A 207 12.46 11.21 21.86
CA ILE A 207 11.65 12.24 21.19
C ILE A 207 11.81 13.62 21.84
N ASP A 208 12.87 13.87 22.61
CA ASP A 208 12.99 15.07 23.45
C ASP A 208 12.85 16.38 22.64
N GLU A 209 13.44 16.42 21.44
CA GLU A 209 13.31 17.55 20.50
C GLU A 209 11.85 17.74 20.04
N VAL A 210 11.20 16.63 19.68
CA VAL A 210 9.82 16.59 19.20
C VAL A 210 8.82 16.91 20.31
N ALA A 211 9.09 16.47 21.54
CA ALA A 211 8.29 16.74 22.72
C ALA A 211 8.20 18.25 22.98
N GLY A 212 9.33 18.97 22.87
CA GLY A 212 9.35 20.43 22.97
C GLY A 212 8.49 21.13 21.90
N GLU A 213 8.40 20.57 20.68
CA GLU A 213 7.55 21.13 19.63
C GLU A 213 6.04 20.90 19.86
N VAL A 214 5.68 19.84 20.59
CA VAL A 214 4.27 19.54 20.91
C VAL A 214 3.87 20.00 22.32
N ASP A 215 4.81 20.50 23.14
CA ASP A 215 4.53 21.00 24.49
C ASP A 215 3.58 22.19 24.47
N ASP A 216 3.72 23.09 23.48
CA ASP A 216 2.78 24.20 23.24
C ASP A 216 1.33 23.70 23.07
N VAL A 217 1.16 22.55 22.41
CA VAL A 217 -0.14 21.93 22.15
C VAL A 217 -0.72 21.37 23.46
N VAL A 218 0.13 20.76 24.29
CA VAL A 218 -0.23 20.24 25.60
C VAL A 218 -0.62 21.37 26.55
N ASP A 219 0.18 22.42 26.68
CA ASP A 219 -0.11 23.54 27.59
C ASP A 219 -1.40 24.26 27.20
N PHE A 220 -1.63 24.44 25.90
CA PHE A 220 -2.90 25.00 25.45
C PHE A 220 -4.10 24.14 25.83
N LEU A 221 -4.02 22.81 25.64
CA LEU A 221 -5.12 21.92 25.99
C LEU A 221 -5.38 21.90 27.51
N LYS A 222 -4.33 22.09 28.32
CA LYS A 222 -4.44 22.28 29.78
C LYS A 222 -5.03 23.64 30.15
N ASN A 223 -4.64 24.71 29.45
CA ASN A 223 -4.92 26.11 29.80
C ASN A 223 -5.57 26.94 28.66
N PRO A 224 -6.66 26.49 28.01
CA PRO A 224 -7.17 27.12 26.79
C PRO A 224 -7.71 28.55 27.00
N ASP A 225 -8.14 28.90 28.22
CA ASP A 225 -8.61 30.25 28.55
C ASP A 225 -7.49 31.30 28.55
N ALA A 226 -6.28 30.93 28.98
CA ALA A 226 -5.15 31.85 29.05
C ALA A 226 -4.75 32.34 27.65
N TYR A 227 -4.66 31.41 26.70
CA TYR A 227 -4.37 31.71 25.29
C TYR A 227 -5.48 32.52 24.62
N ARG A 228 -6.76 32.20 24.90
CA ARG A 228 -7.91 32.96 24.39
C ARG A 228 -7.91 34.41 24.87
N ARG A 229 -7.57 34.67 26.14
CA ARG A 229 -7.47 36.05 26.68
C ARG A 229 -6.38 36.88 25.99
N MET A 230 -5.28 36.23 25.60
CA MET A 230 -4.18 36.88 24.89
C MET A 230 -4.44 37.06 23.39
N GLY A 231 -5.54 36.52 22.85
CA GLY A 231 -5.85 36.53 21.42
C GLY A 231 -4.96 35.61 20.59
N ALA A 232 -4.20 34.71 21.25
CA ALA A 232 -3.37 33.74 20.57
C ALA A 232 -4.25 32.70 19.86
N LYS A 233 -4.01 32.48 18.56
CA LYS A 233 -4.69 31.47 17.77
C LYS A 233 -3.80 30.23 17.71
N MET A 234 -4.36 29.10 18.11
CA MET A 234 -3.63 27.84 18.05
C MET A 234 -3.53 27.28 16.63
N PRO A 235 -2.48 26.48 16.37
CA PRO A 235 -2.47 25.59 15.24
C PRO A 235 -3.71 24.70 15.27
N ARG A 236 -4.41 24.64 14.15
CA ARG A 236 -5.62 23.80 14.00
C ARG A 236 -5.24 22.34 13.79
N GLY A 237 -4.04 22.11 13.27
CA GLY A 237 -3.56 20.78 13.00
C GLY A 237 -2.05 20.64 13.09
N VAL A 238 -1.63 19.48 13.60
CA VAL A 238 -0.23 19.08 13.67
C VAL A 238 -0.03 17.87 12.76
N LEU A 239 0.89 17.95 11.80
CA LEU A 239 1.29 16.83 10.96
C LEU A 239 2.59 16.23 11.50
N LEU A 240 2.52 15.01 11.99
CA LEU A 240 3.67 14.19 12.37
C LEU A 240 4.20 13.46 11.12
N ALA A 241 5.36 13.88 10.63
CA ALA A 241 5.99 13.31 9.44
C ALA A 241 7.25 12.53 9.83
N GLY A 242 7.41 11.31 9.34
CA GLY A 242 8.65 10.57 9.55
C GLY A 242 8.56 9.11 9.18
N PRO A 243 9.68 8.37 9.17
CA PRO A 243 9.70 6.95 8.81
C PRO A 243 8.70 6.10 9.62
N PRO A 244 8.24 4.95 9.08
CA PRO A 244 7.42 4.03 9.85
C PRO A 244 8.16 3.56 11.11
N GLY A 245 7.43 3.26 12.19
CA GLY A 245 8.02 2.72 13.42
C GLY A 245 8.71 3.74 14.36
N THR A 246 8.71 5.04 14.04
CA THR A 246 9.28 6.09 14.92
C THR A 246 8.36 6.53 16.06
N GLY A 247 7.22 5.86 16.25
CA GLY A 247 6.33 6.14 17.39
C GLY A 247 5.36 7.31 17.21
N LYS A 248 5.07 7.76 15.98
CA LYS A 248 4.11 8.86 15.69
C LYS A 248 2.75 8.69 16.38
N THR A 249 2.15 7.49 16.28
CA THR A 249 0.87 7.17 16.93
C THR A 249 0.99 7.15 18.46
N LEU A 250 2.13 6.71 18.99
CA LEU A 250 2.41 6.70 20.42
C LEU A 250 2.61 8.11 20.98
N LEU A 251 3.32 8.97 20.23
CA LEU A 251 3.49 10.38 20.54
C LEU A 251 2.15 11.11 20.58
N ALA A 252 1.27 10.92 19.59
CA ALA A 252 -0.05 11.56 19.59
C ALA A 252 -0.90 11.13 20.80
N ARG A 253 -0.80 9.86 21.21
CA ARG A 253 -1.44 9.35 22.44
C ARG A 253 -0.83 9.96 23.70
N ALA A 254 0.49 10.10 23.74
CA ALA A 254 1.19 10.73 24.85
C ALA A 254 0.82 12.21 25.02
N VAL A 255 0.67 12.97 23.93
CA VAL A 255 0.18 14.36 23.95
C VAL A 255 -1.22 14.43 24.60
N ALA A 256 -2.13 13.53 24.23
CA ALA A 256 -3.47 13.47 24.81
C ALA A 256 -3.44 13.08 26.30
N GLY A 257 -2.63 12.09 26.65
CA GLY A 257 -2.45 11.63 28.02
C GLY A 257 -1.87 12.70 28.93
N GLU A 258 -0.86 13.42 28.45
CA GLU A 258 -0.20 14.53 29.14
C GLU A 258 -1.17 15.71 29.34
N ALA A 259 -1.92 16.07 28.30
CA ALA A 259 -2.94 17.13 28.37
C ALA A 259 -4.18 16.73 29.19
N GLY A 260 -4.37 15.45 29.46
CA GLY A 260 -5.53 14.95 30.21
C GLY A 260 -6.83 14.90 29.39
N VAL A 261 -6.80 15.09 28.07
CA VAL A 261 -7.98 15.25 27.21
C VAL A 261 -8.41 13.94 26.50
N PRO A 262 -9.66 13.82 26.04
CA PRO A 262 -10.11 12.69 25.21
C PRO A 262 -9.32 12.56 23.90
N PHE A 263 -9.06 11.32 23.49
CA PHE A 263 -8.34 10.96 22.27
C PHE A 263 -9.22 10.13 21.33
N PHE A 264 -9.48 10.67 20.15
CA PHE A 264 -10.17 9.99 19.06
C PHE A 264 -9.13 9.52 18.04
N SER A 265 -9.13 8.24 17.66
CA SER A 265 -8.18 7.71 16.68
C SER A 265 -8.92 7.05 15.52
N ALA A 266 -8.55 7.41 14.30
CA ALA A 266 -9.02 6.79 13.06
C ALA A 266 -7.85 6.60 12.09
N SER A 267 -7.89 5.55 11.27
CA SER A 267 -6.98 5.45 10.12
C SER A 267 -7.62 6.10 8.90
N ALA A 268 -6.84 6.84 8.11
CA ALA A 268 -7.33 7.46 6.88
C ALA A 268 -7.92 6.44 5.90
N SER A 269 -7.39 5.20 5.88
CA SER A 269 -7.89 4.12 5.05
C SER A 269 -9.28 3.61 5.46
N GLU A 270 -9.70 3.81 6.71
CA GLU A 270 -11.05 3.43 7.19
C GLU A 270 -12.16 4.37 6.66
N PHE A 271 -11.79 5.52 6.09
CA PHE A 271 -12.74 6.40 5.42
C PHE A 271 -12.94 6.06 3.95
N ILE A 272 -12.08 5.21 3.37
CA ILE A 272 -12.15 4.80 1.97
C ILE A 272 -13.17 3.67 1.82
N GLU A 273 -14.30 3.95 1.17
CA GLU A 273 -15.38 3.00 0.97
C GLU A 273 -15.81 2.91 -0.51
N MET A 274 -16.44 1.79 -0.89
CA MET A 274 -16.95 1.62 -2.27
C MET A 274 -18.11 2.59 -2.61
N ILE A 275 -18.76 3.15 -1.59
CA ILE A 275 -19.92 4.03 -1.75
C ILE A 275 -19.47 5.48 -1.58
N VAL A 276 -19.58 6.24 -2.66
CA VAL A 276 -19.27 7.68 -2.70
C VAL A 276 -20.05 8.43 -1.61
N GLY A 277 -19.36 9.26 -0.85
CA GLY A 277 -19.93 10.10 0.20
C GLY A 277 -20.04 9.47 1.60
N VAL A 278 -19.82 8.16 1.75
CA VAL A 278 -19.81 7.51 3.08
C VAL A 278 -18.62 7.98 3.91
N GLY A 279 -17.43 8.06 3.32
CA GLY A 279 -16.23 8.58 3.97
C GLY A 279 -16.43 10.01 4.51
N ALA A 280 -16.94 10.91 3.66
CA ALA A 280 -17.25 12.29 4.06
C ALA A 280 -18.28 12.36 5.21
N SER A 281 -19.33 11.52 5.22
CA SER A 281 -20.29 11.50 6.33
C SER A 281 -19.63 11.07 7.64
N ARG A 282 -18.77 10.06 7.62
CA ARG A 282 -18.03 9.58 8.80
C ARG A 282 -17.08 10.64 9.36
N VAL A 283 -16.42 11.41 8.48
CA VAL A 283 -15.60 12.55 8.90
C VAL A 283 -16.45 13.58 9.65
N ARG A 284 -17.62 13.96 9.14
CA ARG A 284 -18.52 14.89 9.85
C ARG A 284 -18.95 14.37 11.22
N GLU A 285 -19.28 13.08 11.30
CA GLU A 285 -19.66 12.44 12.56
C GLU A 285 -18.51 12.44 13.57
N LEU A 286 -17.29 12.07 13.15
CA LEU A 286 -16.09 12.09 13.99
C LEU A 286 -15.85 13.49 14.59
N PHE A 287 -15.88 14.52 13.75
CA PHE A 287 -15.68 15.91 14.19
C PHE A 287 -16.84 16.39 15.08
N ALA A 288 -18.08 15.98 14.80
CA ALA A 288 -19.22 16.30 15.65
C ALA A 288 -19.13 15.66 17.04
N GLU A 289 -18.67 14.41 17.15
CA GLU A 289 -18.47 13.76 18.46
C GLU A 289 -17.31 14.38 19.24
N ALA A 290 -16.20 14.68 18.57
CA ALA A 290 -15.04 15.33 19.21
C ALA A 290 -15.40 16.71 19.79
N ARG A 291 -16.23 17.49 19.09
CA ARG A 291 -16.74 18.80 19.54
C ARG A 291 -17.56 18.72 20.82
N LYS A 292 -18.32 17.64 21.04
CA LYS A 292 -19.18 17.49 22.22
C LYS A 292 -18.39 17.32 23.53
N VAL A 293 -17.15 16.82 23.43
CA VAL A 293 -16.28 16.52 24.57
C VAL A 293 -15.01 17.39 24.58
N ALA A 294 -15.04 18.53 23.90
CA ALA A 294 -13.90 19.43 23.84
C ALA A 294 -13.55 20.01 25.23
N PRO A 295 -12.26 20.23 25.55
CA PRO A 295 -11.09 20.09 24.68
C PRO A 295 -10.74 18.63 24.38
N SER A 296 -10.40 18.31 23.12
CA SER A 296 -10.15 16.94 22.66
C SER A 296 -9.16 16.88 21.49
N ILE A 297 -8.57 15.70 21.25
CA ILE A 297 -7.66 15.44 20.13
C ILE A 297 -8.28 14.44 19.16
N ILE A 298 -8.23 14.76 17.87
CA ILE A 298 -8.54 13.84 16.76
C ILE A 298 -7.22 13.43 16.12
N PHE A 299 -6.89 12.14 16.15
CA PHE A 299 -5.73 11.56 15.50
C PHE A 299 -6.12 10.80 14.23
N ILE A 300 -5.50 11.17 13.10
CA ILE A 300 -5.68 10.53 11.79
C ILE A 300 -4.36 9.91 11.35
N ASP A 301 -4.28 8.58 11.34
CA ASP A 301 -3.09 7.86 10.87
C ASP A 301 -3.12 7.68 9.33
N GLU A 302 -1.94 7.48 8.73
CA GLU A 302 -1.75 7.22 7.29
C GLU A 302 -2.47 8.23 6.36
N ILE A 303 -2.42 9.52 6.69
CA ILE A 303 -3.13 10.57 5.95
C ILE A 303 -2.74 10.62 4.46
N ASP A 304 -1.56 10.12 4.09
CA ASP A 304 -1.09 9.97 2.71
C ASP A 304 -1.97 9.06 1.84
N THR A 305 -2.78 8.19 2.45
CA THR A 305 -3.74 7.33 1.71
C THR A 305 -4.82 8.15 1.01
N ILE A 306 -5.27 9.24 1.64
CA ILE A 306 -6.31 10.15 1.12
C ILE A 306 -5.75 11.52 0.71
N GLY A 307 -4.54 11.85 1.15
CA GLY A 307 -3.92 13.17 1.02
C GLY A 307 -2.91 13.31 -0.12
N ARG A 308 -2.80 12.33 -1.02
CA ARG A 308 -1.80 12.34 -2.10
C ARG A 308 -2.09 13.43 -3.14
N SER A 309 -1.06 14.17 -3.53
CA SER A 309 -1.13 15.19 -4.58
C SER A 309 -1.44 14.60 -5.96
N ARG A 310 -2.17 15.35 -6.78
CA ARG A 310 -2.52 14.97 -8.16
C ARG A 310 -1.28 14.98 -9.06
N SER A 311 -0.54 13.86 -9.11
CA SER A 311 0.53 13.69 -10.09
C SER A 311 0.06 12.79 -11.24
N GLY A 312 -0.44 13.41 -12.31
CA GLY A 312 -0.48 12.89 -13.68
C GLY A 312 -1.06 11.48 -13.89
N GLY A 313 -2.37 11.39 -14.15
CA GLY A 313 -2.96 10.17 -14.71
C GLY A 313 -4.47 10.17 -14.70
N SER A 314 -5.05 10.21 -15.89
CA SER A 314 -6.48 10.08 -16.21
C SER A 314 -7.05 8.72 -15.78
N ALA A 315 -7.09 8.42 -14.49
CA ALA A 315 -7.77 7.25 -13.94
C ALA A 315 -9.20 7.65 -13.53
N MET A 316 -10.11 7.53 -14.49
CA MET A 316 -11.55 7.76 -14.35
C MET A 316 -12.14 6.80 -13.30
N GLY A 317 -12.60 7.33 -12.16
CA GLY A 317 -13.57 6.67 -11.27
C GLY A 317 -13.12 6.30 -9.84
N GLY A 318 -11.82 6.26 -9.54
CA GLY A 318 -11.32 5.92 -8.19
C GLY A 318 -10.88 7.12 -7.33
N HIS A 319 -10.70 8.29 -7.95
CA HIS A 319 -10.21 9.51 -7.28
C HIS A 319 -11.30 10.24 -6.50
N ASP A 320 -12.55 10.18 -6.95
CA ASP A 320 -13.62 11.07 -6.45
C ASP A 320 -13.93 10.88 -4.96
N GLU A 321 -13.88 9.64 -4.47
CA GLU A 321 -14.21 9.33 -3.08
C GLU A 321 -13.10 9.76 -2.10
N ARG A 322 -11.83 9.50 -2.45
CA ARG A 322 -10.68 9.93 -1.66
C ARG A 322 -10.60 11.45 -1.58
N GLU A 323 -10.79 12.12 -2.72
CA GLU A 323 -10.79 13.57 -2.80
C GLU A 323 -11.97 14.19 -2.03
N GLN A 324 -13.16 13.60 -2.13
CA GLN A 324 -14.33 14.08 -1.37
C GLN A 324 -14.11 13.95 0.14
N THR A 325 -13.56 12.82 0.59
CA THR A 325 -13.26 12.58 1.99
C THR A 325 -12.17 13.54 2.50
N LEU A 326 -11.09 13.75 1.73
CA LEU A 326 -10.04 14.71 2.06
C LEU A 326 -10.58 16.14 2.18
N ASN A 327 -11.35 16.59 1.18
CA ASN A 327 -11.95 17.91 1.18
C ASN A 327 -12.91 18.09 2.35
N GLN A 328 -13.59 17.03 2.79
CA GLN A 328 -14.44 17.10 3.98
C GLN A 328 -13.63 17.30 5.26
N ILE A 329 -12.49 16.62 5.43
CA ILE A 329 -11.58 16.85 6.56
C ILE A 329 -11.11 18.30 6.56
N LEU A 330 -10.67 18.80 5.40
CA LEU A 330 -10.23 20.19 5.23
C LEU A 330 -11.34 21.19 5.55
N THR A 331 -12.58 20.91 5.12
CA THR A 331 -13.73 21.77 5.40
C THR A 331 -14.06 21.81 6.89
N GLU A 332 -14.00 20.66 7.59
CA GLU A 332 -14.19 20.64 9.05
C GLU A 332 -13.06 21.37 9.78
N MET A 333 -11.81 21.27 9.30
CA MET A 333 -10.66 22.00 9.84
C MET A 333 -10.75 23.52 9.63
N ASP A 334 -11.14 23.95 8.43
CA ASP A 334 -11.33 25.37 8.09
C ASP A 334 -12.53 25.95 8.87
N GLY A 335 -13.57 25.13 9.09
CA GLY A 335 -14.78 25.47 9.84
C GLY A 335 -14.59 25.76 11.33
N PHE A 336 -13.43 25.43 11.91
CA PHE A 336 -13.15 25.79 13.29
C PHE A 336 -13.02 27.30 13.47
N SER A 337 -13.40 27.82 14.63
CA SER A 337 -13.07 29.20 15.03
C SER A 337 -11.75 29.28 15.81
N GLY A 338 -11.06 28.15 16.02
CA GLY A 338 -9.86 28.01 16.84
C GLY A 338 -10.12 28.08 18.36
N SER A 339 -11.35 28.41 18.78
CA SER A 339 -11.76 28.56 20.18
C SER A 339 -12.52 27.35 20.74
N GLU A 340 -12.87 26.38 19.89
CA GLU A 340 -13.62 25.18 20.26
C GLU A 340 -12.78 24.10 20.97
N GLY A 341 -11.45 24.27 21.06
CA GLY A 341 -10.58 23.37 21.83
C GLY A 341 -10.36 21.98 21.21
N VAL A 342 -10.66 21.80 19.92
CA VAL A 342 -10.40 20.55 19.19
C VAL A 342 -9.13 20.71 18.35
N ILE A 343 -8.19 19.78 18.49
CA ILE A 343 -6.92 19.76 17.75
C ILE A 343 -6.84 18.50 16.90
N VAL A 344 -6.45 18.64 15.64
CA VAL A 344 -6.28 17.50 14.72
C VAL A 344 -4.80 17.15 14.60
N ILE A 345 -4.41 15.95 14.97
CA ILE A 345 -3.05 15.44 14.75
C ILE A 345 -3.12 14.40 13.62
N ALA A 346 -2.33 14.57 12.57
CA ALA A 346 -2.22 13.58 11.49
C ALA A 346 -0.83 12.97 11.47
N ALA A 347 -0.71 11.71 11.07
CA ALA A 347 0.58 11.06 10.86
C ALA A 347 0.74 10.61 9.42
N THR A 348 1.95 10.76 8.89
CA THR A 348 2.33 10.24 7.57
C THR A 348 3.74 9.66 7.57
N ASN A 349 3.95 8.66 6.73
CA ASN A 349 5.29 8.15 6.41
C ASN A 349 5.91 8.87 5.20
N ARG A 350 5.11 9.63 4.45
CA ARG A 350 5.48 10.22 3.16
C ARG A 350 4.96 11.64 3.01
N ALA A 351 5.61 12.59 3.67
CA ALA A 351 5.24 14.01 3.55
C ALA A 351 5.48 14.58 2.15
N ASP A 352 6.39 13.97 1.37
CA ASP A 352 6.75 14.31 -0.01
C ASP A 352 5.58 14.21 -0.99
N ILE A 353 4.67 13.24 -0.80
CA ILE A 353 3.56 13.02 -1.72
C ILE A 353 2.28 13.73 -1.33
N LEU A 354 2.23 14.37 -0.17
CA LEU A 354 1.02 15.03 0.30
C LEU A 354 0.67 16.25 -0.55
N ASP A 355 -0.63 16.51 -0.72
CA ASP A 355 -1.12 17.73 -1.32
C ASP A 355 -0.67 18.94 -0.49
N PRO A 356 0.05 19.92 -1.08
CA PRO A 356 0.42 21.15 -0.40
C PRO A 356 -0.75 21.92 0.21
N ALA A 357 -1.99 21.66 -0.22
CA ALA A 357 -3.20 22.21 0.38
C ALA A 357 -3.43 21.75 1.82
N LEU A 358 -2.88 20.61 2.24
CA LEU A 358 -2.99 20.10 3.61
C LEU A 358 -2.14 20.90 4.60
N THR A 359 -0.95 21.33 4.19
CA THR A 359 0.02 22.04 5.03
C THR A 359 -0.13 23.57 4.99
N ARG A 360 -1.22 24.08 4.40
CA ARG A 360 -1.48 25.52 4.39
C ARG A 360 -1.87 26.03 5.78
N PRO A 361 -1.52 27.30 6.12
CA PRO A 361 -1.94 27.92 7.36
C PRO A 361 -3.45 27.81 7.58
N GLY A 362 -3.86 27.38 8.78
CA GLY A 362 -5.25 27.10 9.11
C GLY A 362 -5.69 25.64 8.95
N ARG A 363 -4.81 24.75 8.49
CA ARG A 363 -5.04 23.30 8.38
C ARG A 363 -4.00 22.55 9.21
N PHE A 364 -3.06 21.84 8.58
CA PHE A 364 -1.88 21.31 9.25
C PHE A 364 -0.77 22.36 9.21
N ASP A 365 -0.95 23.39 10.03
CA ASP A 365 -0.08 24.56 10.11
C ASP A 365 1.20 24.32 10.90
N ARG A 366 1.27 23.25 11.69
CA ARG A 366 2.52 22.76 12.30
C ARG A 366 2.90 21.41 11.70
N VAL A 367 4.11 21.32 11.17
CA VAL A 367 4.69 20.06 10.68
C VAL A 367 5.86 19.71 11.59
N VAL A 368 5.77 18.54 12.23
CA VAL A 368 6.77 18.07 13.19
C VAL A 368 7.39 16.81 12.62
N ASN A 369 8.71 16.84 12.44
CA ASN A 369 9.45 15.74 11.86
C ASN A 369 9.90 14.77 12.96
N VAL A 370 9.35 13.56 12.95
CA VAL A 370 9.68 12.49 13.90
C VAL A 370 10.76 11.59 13.29
N SER A 371 12.01 11.94 13.59
CA SER A 371 13.19 11.20 13.12
C SER A 371 13.40 9.89 13.90
N PRO A 372 14.15 8.92 13.34
CA PRO A 372 14.67 7.79 14.10
C PRO A 372 15.50 8.26 15.31
N PRO A 373 15.48 7.51 16.43
CA PRO A 373 16.16 7.90 17.66
C PRO A 373 17.70 7.87 17.51
N ASP A 374 18.35 8.79 18.21
CA ASP A 374 19.80 8.80 18.40
C ASP A 374 20.24 7.68 19.35
N ARG A 375 21.54 7.53 19.59
CA ARG A 375 22.07 6.50 20.50
C ARG A 375 21.48 6.58 21.91
N GLY A 376 21.28 7.79 22.44
CA GLY A 376 20.67 7.99 23.76
C GLY A 376 19.21 7.52 23.77
N GLY A 377 18.43 7.96 22.78
CA GLY A 377 17.05 7.56 22.57
C GLY A 377 16.90 6.05 22.39
N ARG A 378 17.76 5.39 21.60
CA ARG A 378 17.72 3.92 21.41
C ARG A 378 17.90 3.17 22.72
N LYS A 379 18.84 3.60 23.56
CA LYS A 379 19.03 3.03 24.89
C LYS A 379 17.77 3.18 25.75
N ALA A 380 17.21 4.38 25.81
CA ALA A 380 16.01 4.66 26.60
C ALA A 380 14.78 3.86 26.09
N ILE A 381 14.64 3.70 24.77
CA ILE A 381 13.60 2.86 24.16
C ILE A 381 13.80 1.38 24.54
N LEU A 382 15.03 0.87 24.48
CA LEU A 382 15.34 -0.48 24.93
C LEU A 382 14.98 -0.66 26.41
N GLU A 383 15.35 0.27 27.28
CA GLU A 383 15.02 0.24 28.71
C GLU A 383 13.50 0.18 28.97
N ILE A 384 12.70 0.91 28.19
CA ILE A 384 11.23 0.85 28.25
C ILE A 384 10.74 -0.55 27.87
N HIS A 385 11.22 -1.09 26.76
CA HIS A 385 10.75 -2.37 26.23
C HIS A 385 11.30 -3.59 26.98
N THR A 386 12.40 -3.45 27.71
CA THR A 386 12.96 -4.51 28.57
C THR A 386 12.50 -4.42 30.02
N ARG A 387 11.73 -3.40 30.41
CA ARG A 387 11.28 -3.21 31.81
C ARG A 387 10.52 -4.40 32.40
N GLU A 388 9.73 -5.09 31.59
CA GLU A 388 8.97 -6.28 31.98
C GLU A 388 9.68 -7.60 31.65
N ILE A 389 10.90 -7.53 31.09
CA ILE A 389 11.68 -8.69 30.68
C ILE A 389 12.76 -8.95 31.74
N PRO A 390 12.87 -10.16 32.31
CA PRO A 390 13.97 -10.48 33.22
C PRO A 390 15.28 -10.53 32.45
N LEU A 391 16.15 -9.54 32.66
CA LEU A 391 17.49 -9.47 32.06
C LEU A 391 18.53 -10.02 33.03
N ALA A 392 19.52 -10.73 32.49
CA ALA A 392 20.68 -11.16 33.26
C ALA A 392 21.53 -9.93 33.71
N PRO A 393 22.28 -10.02 34.83
CA PRO A 393 23.02 -8.88 35.39
C PRO A 393 24.14 -8.32 34.49
N ASP A 394 24.62 -9.12 33.53
CA ASP A 394 25.69 -8.79 32.60
C ASP A 394 25.21 -8.14 31.30
N VAL A 395 23.90 -7.93 31.13
CA VAL A 395 23.32 -7.30 29.95
C VAL A 395 23.66 -5.80 29.90
N ASP A 396 24.29 -5.38 28.80
CA ASP A 396 24.60 -3.98 28.52
C ASP A 396 23.76 -3.45 27.35
N LEU A 397 22.64 -2.80 27.67
CA LEU A 397 21.77 -2.13 26.69
C LEU A 397 22.48 -0.95 25.99
N THR A 398 23.51 -0.37 26.60
CA THR A 398 24.32 0.68 25.97
C THR A 398 25.11 0.11 24.81
N GLN A 399 25.62 -1.12 24.94
CA GLN A 399 26.29 -1.82 23.85
C GLN A 399 25.29 -2.14 22.72
N VAL A 400 24.10 -2.64 23.05
CA VAL A 400 23.05 -2.92 22.05
C VAL A 400 22.62 -1.64 21.31
N ALA A 401 22.46 -0.51 22.01
CA ALA A 401 22.15 0.77 21.38
C ALA A 401 23.23 1.25 20.39
N ARG A 402 24.51 0.85 20.59
CA ARG A 402 25.62 1.16 19.67
C ARG A 402 25.57 0.33 18.40
N THR A 403 25.15 -0.92 18.50
CA THR A 403 25.12 -1.87 17.36
C THR A 403 23.81 -1.81 16.57
N THR A 404 22.92 -0.88 16.93
CA THR A 404 21.59 -0.68 16.31
C THR A 404 21.41 0.68 15.62
N PRO A 405 22.42 1.25 14.93
CA PRO A 405 22.26 2.55 14.28
C PRO A 405 21.16 2.50 13.21
N GLY A 406 20.34 3.56 13.17
CA GLY A 406 19.22 3.68 12.23
C GLY A 406 17.98 2.85 12.56
N MET A 407 18.01 1.98 13.58
CA MET A 407 16.81 1.24 14.01
C MET A 407 15.77 2.18 14.64
N THR A 408 14.50 1.96 14.29
CA THR A 408 13.37 2.73 14.81
C THR A 408 12.90 2.17 16.16
N GLY A 409 12.01 2.89 16.84
CA GLY A 409 11.46 2.43 18.12
C GLY A 409 10.73 1.08 17.99
N ALA A 410 10.00 0.88 16.88
CA ALA A 410 9.35 -0.39 16.58
C ALA A 410 10.37 -1.53 16.36
N ASP A 411 11.50 -1.26 15.70
CA ASP A 411 12.53 -2.27 15.48
C ASP A 411 13.20 -2.70 16.79
N LEU A 412 13.45 -1.74 17.70
CA LEU A 412 14.00 -2.01 19.02
C LEU A 412 13.02 -2.76 19.92
N ALA A 413 11.73 -2.41 19.86
CA ALA A 413 10.68 -3.16 20.54
C ALA A 413 10.62 -4.61 20.05
N ASN A 414 10.75 -4.81 18.73
CA ASN A 414 10.80 -6.13 18.14
C ASN A 414 12.05 -6.90 18.55
N LEU A 415 13.23 -6.27 18.58
CA LEU A 415 14.48 -6.85 19.06
C LEU A 415 14.35 -7.36 20.50
N ALA A 416 13.84 -6.53 21.41
CA ALA A 416 13.65 -6.91 22.81
C ALA A 416 12.67 -8.09 22.94
N ASN A 417 11.58 -8.08 22.18
CA ASN A 417 10.62 -9.18 22.16
C ASN A 417 11.21 -10.48 21.58
N GLU A 418 11.99 -10.40 20.50
CA GLU A 418 12.68 -11.54 19.90
C GLU A 418 13.71 -12.15 20.85
N ALA A 419 14.45 -11.33 21.59
CA ALA A 419 15.39 -11.82 22.62
C ALA A 419 14.66 -12.60 23.72
N ALA A 420 13.50 -12.11 24.17
CA ALA A 420 12.67 -12.84 25.13
C ALA A 420 12.13 -14.16 24.56
N LEU A 421 11.69 -14.19 23.30
CA LEU A 421 11.23 -15.41 22.64
C LEU A 421 12.36 -16.44 22.49
N LEU A 422 13.58 -16.00 22.19
CA LEU A 422 14.76 -16.86 22.14
C LEU A 422 15.06 -17.47 23.51
N ALA A 423 15.05 -16.67 24.57
CA ALA A 423 15.27 -17.14 25.93
C ALA A 423 14.22 -18.19 26.37
N VAL A 424 12.94 -17.94 26.05
CA VAL A 424 11.85 -18.91 26.28
C VAL A 424 12.09 -20.21 25.50
N LYS A 425 12.47 -20.13 24.22
CA LYS A 425 12.77 -21.31 23.39
C LYS A 425 13.95 -22.12 23.97
N ARG A 426 14.93 -21.44 24.56
CA ARG A 426 16.09 -22.03 25.25
C ARG A 426 15.79 -22.51 26.68
N LYS A 427 14.57 -22.27 27.17
CA LYS A 427 14.16 -22.56 28.56
C LYS A 427 15.05 -21.86 29.60
N GLN A 428 15.53 -20.66 29.28
CA GLN A 428 16.27 -19.81 30.21
C GLN A 428 15.29 -19.04 31.11
N ALA A 429 15.74 -18.70 32.33
CA ALA A 429 14.95 -17.90 33.26
C ALA A 429 15.08 -16.38 33.00
N GLU A 430 16.21 -15.97 32.42
CA GLU A 430 16.59 -14.58 32.16
C GLU A 430 17.15 -14.46 30.74
N VAL A 431 16.97 -13.29 30.11
CA VAL A 431 17.52 -12.95 28.80
C VAL A 431 18.98 -12.52 28.96
N THR A 432 19.88 -13.13 28.20
CA THR A 432 21.32 -12.83 28.24
C THR A 432 21.75 -11.87 27.13
N GLN A 433 22.98 -11.33 27.21
CA GLN A 433 23.55 -10.50 26.15
C GLN A 433 23.65 -11.24 24.80
N GLY A 434 23.87 -12.57 24.85
CA GLY A 434 23.89 -13.42 23.66
C GLY A 434 22.53 -13.49 22.96
N ASP A 435 21.43 -13.57 23.73
CA ASP A 435 20.07 -13.60 23.17
C ASP A 435 19.69 -12.27 22.50
N LEU A 436 20.13 -11.14 23.07
CA LEU A 436 19.96 -9.81 22.45
C LEU A 436 20.76 -9.69 21.15
N SER A 437 21.98 -10.22 21.13
CA SER A 437 22.84 -10.20 19.93
C SER A 437 22.26 -11.06 18.81
N GLU A 438 21.76 -12.25 19.14
CA GLU A 438 21.11 -13.14 18.17
C GLU A 438 19.74 -12.62 17.71
N ALA A 439 18.98 -11.96 18.60
CA ALA A 439 17.75 -11.28 18.23
C ALA A 439 18.03 -10.14 17.24
N LEU A 440 19.08 -9.35 17.48
CA LEU A 440 19.52 -8.32 16.55
C LEU A 440 19.83 -8.91 15.16
N GLU A 441 20.59 -10.00 15.11
CA GLU A 441 20.88 -10.71 13.86
C GLU A 441 19.62 -11.18 13.16
N LYS A 442 18.69 -11.77 13.91
CA LYS A 442 17.41 -12.25 13.36
C LYS A 442 16.57 -11.10 12.80
N VAL A 443 16.55 -9.95 13.47
CA VAL A 443 15.83 -8.75 13.02
C VAL A 443 16.46 -8.15 11.76
N GLN A 444 17.80 -8.10 11.69
CA GLN A 444 18.51 -7.49 10.55
C GLN A 444 18.63 -8.41 9.33
N LEU A 445 18.91 -9.70 9.54
CA LEU A 445 19.28 -10.66 8.50
C LEU A 445 18.18 -11.69 8.22
N GLY A 446 17.19 -11.78 9.10
CA GLY A 446 16.15 -12.79 9.07
C GLY A 446 16.54 -14.09 9.80
N ALA A 447 15.59 -15.02 9.83
CA ALA A 447 15.78 -16.30 10.49
C ALA A 447 16.84 -17.16 9.80
N GLU A 448 17.58 -17.91 10.61
CA GLU A 448 18.52 -18.93 10.15
C GLU A 448 17.80 -20.02 9.35
N ARG A 449 18.44 -20.53 8.31
CA ARG A 449 17.93 -21.61 7.47
C ARG A 449 18.80 -22.84 7.60
N SER A 450 18.17 -23.97 7.90
CA SER A 450 18.80 -25.30 7.82
C SER A 450 18.96 -25.72 6.35
N LEU A 451 19.88 -25.07 5.64
CA LEU A 451 20.25 -25.43 4.27
C LEU A 451 21.59 -26.17 4.30
N VAL A 452 21.59 -27.42 3.82
CA VAL A 452 22.83 -28.19 3.66
C VAL A 452 23.48 -27.76 2.35
N MET A 453 24.57 -27.00 2.44
CA MET A 453 25.34 -26.55 1.28
C MET A 453 26.49 -27.52 0.97
N PRO A 454 26.72 -27.89 -0.31
CA PRO A 454 27.91 -28.61 -0.72
C PRO A 454 29.19 -27.89 -0.30
N TYR A 455 30.26 -28.64 -0.02
CA TYR A 455 31.51 -28.07 0.47
C TYR A 455 32.08 -26.98 -0.45
N GLU A 456 32.05 -27.18 -1.78
CA GLU A 456 32.54 -26.20 -2.76
C GLU A 456 31.72 -24.90 -2.79
N GLU A 457 30.40 -24.98 -2.55
CA GLU A 457 29.56 -23.78 -2.42
C GLU A 457 29.87 -23.06 -1.12
N ARG A 458 29.93 -23.80 0.00
CA ARG A 458 30.27 -23.26 1.31
C ARG A 458 31.66 -22.61 1.32
N ARG A 459 32.63 -23.22 0.63
CA ARG A 459 33.98 -22.67 0.44
C ARG A 459 33.96 -21.39 -0.37
N ARG A 460 33.21 -21.32 -1.47
CA ARG A 460 33.04 -20.05 -2.21
C ARG A 460 32.40 -18.96 -1.36
N THR A 461 31.34 -19.27 -0.60
CA THR A 461 30.73 -18.32 0.33
C THR A 461 31.73 -17.85 1.39
N ALA A 462 32.56 -18.73 1.95
CA ALA A 462 33.59 -18.33 2.91
C ALA A 462 34.59 -17.31 2.33
N TYR A 463 35.01 -17.50 1.07
CA TYR A 463 35.86 -16.53 0.38
C TYR A 463 35.13 -15.23 0.04
N HIS A 464 33.86 -15.31 -0.34
CA HIS A 464 33.01 -14.16 -0.61
C HIS A 464 32.89 -13.26 0.64
N GLU A 465 32.49 -13.84 1.77
CA GLU A 465 32.36 -13.11 3.04
C GLU A 465 33.71 -12.61 3.55
N SER A 466 34.77 -13.41 3.41
CA SER A 466 36.13 -12.96 3.77
C SER A 466 36.59 -11.78 2.92
N GLY A 467 36.15 -11.71 1.66
CA GLY A 467 36.41 -10.58 0.75
C GLY A 467 35.82 -9.28 1.25
N HIS A 468 34.52 -9.30 1.60
CA HIS A 468 33.85 -8.15 2.23
C HIS A 468 34.55 -7.74 3.52
N ALA A 469 34.80 -8.71 4.40
CA ALA A 469 35.38 -8.47 5.70
C ALA A 469 36.79 -7.85 5.61
N LEU A 470 37.67 -8.47 4.83
CA LEU A 470 39.06 -8.01 4.72
C LEU A 470 39.14 -6.60 4.12
N LEU A 471 38.40 -6.31 3.05
CA LEU A 471 38.39 -4.95 2.48
C LEU A 471 37.80 -3.92 3.45
N GLY A 472 36.76 -4.28 4.20
CA GLY A 472 36.19 -3.44 5.26
C GLY A 472 37.20 -3.16 6.38
N MET A 473 38.00 -4.16 6.78
CA MET A 473 39.03 -4.02 7.82
C MET A 473 40.23 -3.20 7.36
N LEU A 474 40.64 -3.33 6.09
CA LEU A 474 41.82 -2.65 5.54
C LEU A 474 41.57 -1.18 5.18
N ARG A 475 40.32 -0.77 4.94
CA ARG A 475 40.00 0.59 4.49
C ARG A 475 39.87 1.55 5.68
N PRO A 476 40.73 2.58 5.79
CA PRO A 476 40.60 3.56 6.87
C PRO A 476 39.26 4.31 6.80
N GLY A 477 38.58 4.42 7.94
CA GLY A 477 37.31 5.14 8.07
C GLY A 477 36.06 4.39 7.58
N ALA A 478 36.22 3.17 7.06
CA ALA A 478 35.12 2.25 6.78
C ALA A 478 34.41 1.83 8.08
N ASP A 479 33.21 1.28 7.93
CA ASP A 479 32.46 0.77 9.07
C ASP A 479 33.14 -0.51 9.60
N PRO A 480 33.34 -0.65 10.92
CA PRO A 480 34.03 -1.81 11.47
C PRO A 480 33.21 -3.08 11.26
N VAL A 481 33.92 -4.17 10.97
CA VAL A 481 33.34 -5.50 10.82
C VAL A 481 33.05 -6.06 12.21
N ARG A 482 31.79 -6.36 12.49
CA ARG A 482 31.33 -6.87 13.78
C ARG A 482 31.29 -8.39 13.81
N LYS A 483 30.92 -9.01 12.69
CA LYS A 483 30.69 -10.44 12.61
C LYS A 483 30.73 -10.91 11.17
N ILE A 484 31.22 -12.12 10.97
CA ILE A 484 31.24 -12.78 9.65
C ILE A 484 30.64 -14.17 9.84
N THR A 485 29.68 -14.55 9.00
CA THR A 485 29.06 -15.88 9.05
C THR A 485 28.80 -16.42 7.66
N ILE A 486 29.01 -17.72 7.50
CA ILE A 486 28.65 -18.49 6.29
C ILE A 486 27.39 -19.33 6.52
N VAL A 487 26.67 -19.06 7.62
CA VAL A 487 25.40 -19.71 7.93
C VAL A 487 24.28 -18.98 7.17
N PRO A 488 23.48 -19.69 6.36
CA PRO A 488 22.41 -19.05 5.58
C PRO A 488 21.35 -18.40 6.47
N ARG A 489 21.06 -17.12 6.22
CA ARG A 489 20.03 -16.34 6.91
C ARG A 489 19.14 -15.63 5.90
N GLY A 490 17.81 -15.79 6.06
CA GLY A 490 16.84 -15.18 5.15
C GLY A 490 17.11 -15.54 3.68
N ARG A 491 17.47 -14.51 2.89
CA ARG A 491 17.81 -14.66 1.46
C ARG A 491 19.32 -14.81 1.20
N ALA A 492 20.17 -14.53 2.19
CA ALA A 492 21.62 -14.58 2.05
C ALA A 492 22.19 -15.96 2.42
N LEU A 493 23.27 -16.38 1.74
CA LEU A 493 23.99 -17.63 2.02
C LEU A 493 25.10 -17.46 3.05
N GLY A 494 25.64 -16.24 3.15
CA GLY A 494 26.55 -15.76 4.18
C GLY A 494 26.31 -14.27 4.38
N VAL A 495 26.84 -13.71 5.47
CA VAL A 495 26.76 -12.28 5.77
C VAL A 495 28.01 -11.80 6.50
N THR A 496 28.52 -10.67 6.04
CA THR A 496 29.49 -9.83 6.75
C THR A 496 28.78 -8.61 7.35
N LEU A 497 28.59 -8.61 8.67
CA LEU A 497 27.94 -7.51 9.36
C LEU A 497 28.96 -6.40 9.66
N SER A 498 28.78 -5.24 9.05
CA SER A 498 29.56 -4.03 9.31
C SER A 498 28.65 -2.94 9.88
N THR A 499 29.03 -2.33 11.01
CA THR A 499 28.17 -1.37 11.72
C THR A 499 28.95 -0.12 12.12
N PRO A 500 28.54 1.09 11.68
CA PRO A 500 29.20 2.33 12.06
C PRO A 500 29.33 2.49 13.59
N ASP A 501 30.46 3.01 14.08
CA ASP A 501 30.65 3.31 15.51
C ASP A 501 29.82 4.51 16.01
N ALA A 502 29.42 5.40 15.08
CA ALA A 502 28.68 6.62 15.36
C ALA A 502 27.69 6.91 14.24
N ASP A 503 26.56 7.51 14.63
CA ASP A 503 25.55 8.00 13.69
C ASP A 503 26.17 9.15 12.86
N ARG A 504 26.17 9.01 11.52
CA ARG A 504 26.72 10.02 10.59
C ARG A 504 25.60 10.63 9.77
N TYR A 505 25.60 11.95 9.68
CA TYR A 505 24.62 12.70 8.88
C TYR A 505 25.14 13.09 7.49
N ALA A 506 26.46 13.16 7.31
CA ALA A 506 27.11 13.49 6.05
C ALA A 506 28.24 12.51 5.73
N TYR A 507 28.41 12.21 4.44
CA TYR A 507 29.37 11.23 3.94
C TYR A 507 30.34 11.88 2.95
N THR A 508 31.63 11.59 3.09
CA THR A 508 32.66 12.06 2.14
C THR A 508 32.76 11.12 0.94
N GLU A 509 33.27 11.63 -0.19
CA GLU A 509 33.50 10.80 -1.38
C GLU A 509 34.39 9.59 -1.06
N ALA A 510 35.47 9.80 -0.30
CA ALA A 510 36.39 8.73 0.10
C ALA A 510 35.71 7.62 0.92
N TYR A 511 34.73 7.99 1.76
CA TYR A 511 33.94 7.03 2.52
C TYR A 511 32.98 6.25 1.62
N LEU A 512 32.28 6.93 0.70
CA LEU A 512 31.34 6.29 -0.23
C LEU A 512 32.07 5.35 -1.21
N ARG A 513 33.24 5.74 -1.72
CA ARG A 513 34.12 4.85 -2.48
C ARG A 513 34.55 3.65 -1.63
N GLY A 514 34.90 3.86 -0.36
CA GLY A 514 35.20 2.78 0.58
C GLY A 514 34.03 1.80 0.76
N ARG A 515 32.80 2.30 0.84
CA ARG A 515 31.57 1.48 0.89
C ARG A 515 31.36 0.68 -0.40
N ILE A 516 31.61 1.29 -1.56
CA ILE A 516 31.55 0.60 -2.87
C ILE A 516 32.60 -0.51 -2.94
N ILE A 517 33.86 -0.22 -2.55
CA ILE A 517 34.95 -1.22 -2.50
C ILE A 517 34.58 -2.38 -1.57
N GLY A 518 34.05 -2.09 -0.38
CA GLY A 518 33.61 -3.12 0.57
C GLY A 518 32.47 -3.98 0.02
N ALA A 519 31.48 -3.37 -0.63
CA ALA A 519 30.38 -4.09 -1.29
C ALA A 519 30.86 -4.94 -2.48
N LEU A 520 31.86 -4.50 -3.23
CA LEU A 520 32.46 -5.29 -4.31
C LEU A 520 33.37 -6.42 -3.81
N GLY A 521 33.64 -6.49 -2.50
CA GLY A 521 34.62 -7.41 -1.90
C GLY A 521 34.31 -8.88 -2.14
N GLY A 522 33.06 -9.31 -2.02
CA GLY A 522 32.68 -10.70 -2.27
C GLY A 522 32.91 -11.13 -3.72
N MET A 523 32.44 -10.33 -4.68
CA MET A 523 32.68 -10.57 -6.11
C MET A 523 34.18 -10.57 -6.44
N ALA A 524 34.91 -9.57 -5.93
CA ALA A 524 36.34 -9.43 -6.19
C ALA A 524 37.13 -10.62 -5.60
N ALA A 525 36.75 -11.13 -4.43
CA ALA A 525 37.37 -12.31 -3.84
C ALA A 525 37.11 -13.58 -4.67
N GLU A 526 35.88 -13.77 -5.14
CA GLU A 526 35.55 -14.89 -6.04
C GLU A 526 36.38 -14.84 -7.33
N HIS A 527 36.49 -13.67 -7.94
CA HIS A 527 37.31 -13.47 -9.15
C HIS A 527 38.79 -13.72 -8.88
N VAL A 528 39.36 -13.19 -7.79
CA VAL A 528 40.78 -13.36 -7.45
C VAL A 528 41.14 -14.81 -7.08
N VAL A 529 40.21 -15.57 -6.52
CA VAL A 529 40.48 -16.93 -6.03
C VAL A 529 40.14 -17.99 -7.07
N TYR A 530 39.04 -17.82 -7.80
CA TYR A 530 38.46 -18.84 -8.68
C TYR A 530 38.37 -18.44 -10.14
N ASP A 531 38.64 -17.18 -10.49
CA ASP A 531 38.46 -16.63 -11.84
C ASP A 531 37.03 -16.81 -12.38
N VAL A 532 36.03 -16.66 -11.49
CA VAL A 532 34.60 -16.74 -11.85
C VAL A 532 33.82 -15.55 -11.28
N ILE A 533 32.70 -15.24 -11.92
CA ILE A 533 31.69 -14.30 -11.43
C ILE A 533 30.41 -15.11 -11.20
N THR A 534 29.84 -15.04 -10.00
CA THR A 534 28.60 -15.74 -9.65
C THR A 534 27.42 -14.77 -9.53
N THR A 535 26.22 -15.32 -9.40
CA THR A 535 24.99 -14.55 -9.11
C THR A 535 24.88 -14.15 -7.63
N GLY A 536 25.84 -14.54 -6.77
CA GLY A 536 25.79 -14.30 -5.33
C GLY A 536 25.88 -12.82 -4.94
N SER A 537 26.48 -11.98 -5.79
CA SER A 537 26.70 -10.55 -5.52
C SER A 537 25.58 -9.62 -6.01
N GLU A 538 24.40 -10.14 -6.35
CA GLU A 538 23.27 -9.33 -6.89
C GLU A 538 22.91 -8.17 -5.95
N ASN A 539 22.72 -8.46 -4.66
CA ASN A 539 22.37 -7.46 -3.65
C ASN A 539 23.50 -6.43 -3.44
N ASP A 540 24.76 -6.85 -3.53
CA ASP A 540 25.89 -5.94 -3.38
C ASP A 540 26.01 -5.00 -4.58
N LEU A 541 25.78 -5.51 -5.79
CA LEU A 541 25.74 -4.70 -7.01
C LEU A 541 24.59 -3.69 -7.00
N GLU A 542 23.43 -4.05 -6.43
CA GLU A 542 22.33 -3.10 -6.25
C GLU A 542 22.75 -1.96 -5.32
N GLN A 543 23.40 -2.27 -4.20
CA GLN A 543 23.95 -1.25 -3.28
C GLN A 543 25.00 -0.36 -3.96
N VAL A 544 25.94 -0.97 -4.70
CA VAL A 544 26.97 -0.25 -5.47
C VAL A 544 26.33 0.70 -6.48
N THR A 545 25.32 0.22 -7.21
CA THR A 545 24.60 1.02 -8.21
C THR A 545 23.90 2.22 -7.56
N ASN A 546 23.24 2.02 -6.43
CA ASN A 546 22.53 3.07 -5.71
C ASN A 546 23.49 4.12 -5.13
N LEU A 547 24.65 3.69 -4.60
CA LEU A 547 25.69 4.59 -4.10
C LEU A 547 26.33 5.40 -5.24
N ALA A 548 26.75 4.73 -6.32
CA ALA A 548 27.35 5.38 -7.48
C ALA A 548 26.38 6.39 -8.13
N ARG A 549 25.10 6.00 -8.28
CA ARG A 549 24.05 6.91 -8.76
C ARG A 549 23.88 8.12 -7.84
N GLY A 550 23.88 7.91 -6.52
CA GLY A 550 23.83 9.00 -5.54
C GLY A 550 25.00 9.97 -5.68
N MET A 551 26.22 9.46 -5.76
CA MET A 551 27.45 10.24 -5.92
C MET A 551 27.41 11.11 -7.17
N VAL A 552 27.07 10.53 -8.31
CA VAL A 552 27.14 11.19 -9.62
C VAL A 552 25.93 12.08 -9.88
N ALA A 553 24.71 11.61 -9.60
CA ALA A 553 23.48 12.27 -10.04
C ALA A 553 22.85 13.19 -8.98
N ARG A 554 23.22 13.10 -7.70
CA ARG A 554 22.57 13.86 -6.62
C ARG A 554 23.54 14.64 -5.75
N TRP A 555 24.65 14.04 -5.36
CA TRP A 555 25.57 14.61 -4.38
C TRP A 555 26.70 15.46 -5.01
N GLY A 556 26.73 15.56 -6.34
CA GLY A 556 27.69 16.42 -7.05
C GLY A 556 29.15 15.98 -6.90
N MET A 557 29.38 14.67 -6.76
CA MET A 557 30.72 14.07 -6.56
C MET A 557 31.37 13.61 -7.87
N SER A 558 30.88 14.07 -9.02
CA SER A 558 31.52 13.88 -10.33
C SER A 558 31.87 15.24 -10.92
N GLU A 559 33.14 15.42 -11.30
CA GLU A 559 33.60 16.65 -11.95
C GLU A 559 32.94 16.86 -13.33
N ARG A 560 32.65 15.77 -14.05
CA ARG A 560 32.07 15.80 -15.40
C ARG A 560 30.61 16.22 -15.40
N VAL A 561 29.83 15.71 -14.45
CA VAL A 561 28.40 16.10 -14.28
C VAL A 561 28.31 17.45 -13.57
N GLY A 562 29.25 17.75 -12.67
CA GLY A 562 29.33 18.99 -11.92
C GLY A 562 28.59 18.92 -10.57
N ARG A 563 28.57 20.06 -9.87
CA ARG A 563 28.02 20.21 -8.52
C ARG A 563 26.52 20.53 -8.53
N LEU A 564 25.73 19.64 -9.14
CA LEU A 564 24.27 19.81 -9.27
C LEU A 564 23.54 18.48 -8.97
N SER A 565 22.27 18.58 -8.59
CA SER A 565 21.39 17.41 -8.48
C SER A 565 20.67 17.22 -9.82
N ALA A 566 21.16 16.30 -10.64
CA ALA A 566 20.65 16.03 -11.99
C ALA A 566 19.39 15.16 -11.99
N LEU A 567 19.21 14.33 -10.95
CA LEU A 567 18.04 13.45 -10.81
C LEU A 567 17.30 13.75 -9.50
N PRO A 568 15.95 13.77 -9.49
CA PRO A 568 15.16 13.86 -8.28
C PRO A 568 15.22 12.57 -7.45
N ASN A 569 14.85 12.65 -6.17
CA ASN A 569 14.85 11.50 -5.25
C ASN A 569 13.76 10.46 -5.57
N ASP A 570 12.71 10.84 -6.30
CA ASP A 570 11.56 9.97 -6.54
C ASP A 570 11.82 8.94 -7.63
N ALA A 571 11.83 7.67 -7.23
CA ALA A 571 11.81 6.51 -8.13
C ALA A 571 10.59 6.48 -9.08
N GLN A 572 9.62 7.38 -8.89
CA GLN A 572 8.35 7.44 -9.60
C GLN A 572 8.35 8.42 -10.78
N GLN A 573 9.36 9.29 -10.92
CA GLN A 573 9.54 10.04 -12.16
C GLN A 573 10.29 9.16 -13.17
N ALA A 574 9.66 8.93 -14.33
CA ALA A 574 10.25 8.13 -15.39
C ALA A 574 11.65 8.67 -15.72
N TYR A 575 12.65 7.80 -15.63
CA TYR A 575 14.09 8.08 -15.79
C TYR A 575 14.41 8.94 -17.04
N GLY A 576 13.58 8.86 -18.09
CA GLY A 576 13.73 9.62 -19.34
C GLY A 576 13.14 11.04 -19.38
N LEU A 577 12.47 11.52 -18.33
CA LEU A 577 11.89 12.88 -18.27
C LEU A 577 12.63 13.80 -17.28
N ALA A 578 13.55 13.26 -16.48
CA ALA A 578 14.22 14.00 -15.42
C ALA A 578 15.42 14.84 -15.91
N ALA A 579 16.11 14.39 -16.95
CA ALA A 579 17.28 15.08 -17.52
C ALA A 579 17.39 14.84 -19.04
N ALA A 580 18.17 15.67 -19.72
CA ALA A 580 18.45 15.50 -21.15
C ALA A 580 19.24 14.18 -21.40
N PRO A 581 19.05 13.51 -22.55
CA PRO A 581 19.73 12.25 -22.86
C PRO A 581 21.26 12.31 -22.69
N GLY A 582 21.91 13.37 -23.17
CA GLY A 582 23.36 13.54 -23.03
C GLY A 582 23.85 13.67 -21.57
N THR A 583 22.99 14.18 -20.68
CA THR A 583 23.28 14.22 -19.24
C THR A 583 23.16 12.81 -18.64
N LEU A 584 22.13 12.06 -19.02
CA LEU A 584 21.94 10.67 -18.58
C LEU A 584 23.10 9.78 -19.04
N ASP A 585 23.53 9.89 -20.30
CA ASP A 585 24.69 9.18 -20.82
C ASP A 585 25.97 9.51 -20.03
N SER A 586 26.16 10.80 -19.70
CA SER A 586 27.30 11.24 -18.91
C SER A 586 27.27 10.68 -17.48
N ILE A 587 26.08 10.62 -16.86
CA ILE A 587 25.89 10.00 -15.54
C ILE A 587 26.24 8.52 -15.59
N ASP A 588 25.71 7.78 -16.58
CA ASP A 588 25.95 6.33 -16.70
C ASP A 588 27.43 6.03 -16.95
N HIS A 589 28.13 6.83 -17.77
CA HIS A 589 29.57 6.69 -17.98
C HIS A 589 30.38 6.94 -16.70
N GLU A 590 30.05 7.99 -15.95
CA GLU A 590 30.74 8.31 -14.70
C GLU A 590 30.47 7.27 -13.61
N MET A 591 29.24 6.73 -13.54
CA MET A 591 28.91 5.63 -12.65
C MET A 591 29.77 4.40 -12.94
N ARG A 592 29.85 3.96 -14.21
CA ARG A 592 30.69 2.81 -14.61
C ARG A 592 32.15 3.05 -14.25
N ARG A 593 32.70 4.22 -14.60
CA ARG A 593 34.09 4.59 -14.29
C ARG A 593 34.40 4.45 -12.79
N ILE A 594 33.55 5.00 -11.92
CA ILE A 594 33.75 4.93 -10.46
C ILE A 594 33.70 3.47 -9.97
N VAL A 595 32.75 2.68 -10.46
CA VAL A 595 32.59 1.28 -10.06
C VAL A 595 33.78 0.43 -10.53
N ASP A 596 34.22 0.60 -11.78
CA ASP A 596 35.36 -0.12 -12.36
C ASP A 596 36.65 0.20 -11.59
N GLU A 597 36.92 1.48 -11.31
CA GLU A 597 38.06 1.90 -10.48
C GLU A 597 38.03 1.25 -9.09
N CYS A 598 36.85 1.23 -8.44
CA CYS A 598 36.69 0.61 -7.12
C CYS A 598 36.86 -0.91 -7.18
N TYR A 599 36.40 -1.56 -8.25
CA TYR A 599 36.52 -3.01 -8.45
C TYR A 599 37.98 -3.42 -8.69
N GLU A 600 38.71 -2.67 -9.50
CA GLU A 600 40.15 -2.87 -9.72
C GLU A 600 40.94 -2.68 -8.42
N GLU A 601 40.64 -1.63 -7.64
CA GLU A 601 41.25 -1.42 -6.33
C GLU A 601 40.96 -2.59 -5.37
N ALA A 602 39.71 -3.07 -5.34
CA ALA A 602 39.30 -4.22 -4.53
C ALA A 602 40.10 -5.48 -4.92
N CYS A 603 40.18 -5.81 -6.21
CA CYS A 603 40.93 -6.96 -6.70
C CYS A 603 42.42 -6.85 -6.37
N GLN A 604 43.02 -5.67 -6.55
CA GLN A 604 44.44 -5.45 -6.24
C GLN A 604 44.70 -5.66 -4.75
N LYS A 605 43.89 -5.06 -3.87
CA LYS A 605 44.04 -5.20 -2.42
C LYS A 605 43.91 -6.65 -1.95
N LEU A 606 42.95 -7.39 -2.50
CA LEU A 606 42.76 -8.81 -2.17
C LEU A 606 43.92 -9.68 -2.66
N ARG A 607 44.55 -9.35 -3.81
CA ARG A 607 45.77 -10.02 -4.27
C ARG A 607 46.95 -9.72 -3.36
N ASP A 608 47.14 -8.46 -2.99
CA ASP A 608 48.25 -8.02 -2.11
C ASP A 608 48.15 -8.65 -0.72
N HIS A 609 46.91 -8.91 -0.24
CA HIS A 609 46.63 -9.47 1.09
C HIS A 609 46.07 -10.90 1.02
N ARG A 610 46.45 -11.66 -0.02
CA ARG A 610 45.91 -13.01 -0.28
C ARG A 610 46.03 -13.96 0.91
N GLY A 611 47.16 -13.93 1.63
CA GLY A 611 47.35 -14.77 2.81
C GLY A 611 46.35 -14.48 3.95
N GLN A 612 45.96 -13.22 4.15
CA GLN A 612 44.94 -12.85 5.14
C GLN A 612 43.54 -13.28 4.71
N LEU A 613 43.26 -13.19 3.40
CA LEU A 613 41.99 -13.66 2.82
C LEU A 613 41.84 -15.18 3.00
N ASP A 614 42.88 -15.94 2.67
CA ASP A 614 42.88 -17.41 2.81
C ASP A 614 42.70 -17.81 4.29
N ALA A 615 43.40 -17.14 5.22
CA ALA A 615 43.28 -17.41 6.65
C ALA A 615 41.87 -17.15 7.20
N LEU A 616 41.21 -16.07 6.78
CA LEU A 616 39.82 -15.78 7.15
C LEU A 616 38.85 -16.84 6.60
N ALA A 617 39.01 -17.22 5.34
CA ALA A 617 38.14 -18.21 4.69
C ALA A 617 38.27 -19.60 5.32
N GLU A 618 39.50 -20.02 5.64
CA GLU A 618 39.75 -21.29 6.34
C GLU A 618 39.15 -21.29 7.75
N ALA A 619 39.28 -20.19 8.49
CA ALA A 619 38.68 -20.08 9.81
C ALA A 619 37.15 -20.08 9.77
N LEU A 620 36.54 -19.42 8.77
CA LEU A 620 35.09 -19.49 8.54
C LEU A 620 34.63 -20.91 8.19
N LEU A 621 35.39 -21.65 7.40
CA LEU A 621 35.06 -23.04 7.09
C LEU A 621 35.12 -23.97 8.31
N ALA A 622 35.98 -23.66 9.28
CA ALA A 622 36.12 -24.41 10.52
C ALA A 622 35.05 -24.04 11.57
N ASN A 623 34.77 -22.74 11.75
CA ASN A 623 33.93 -22.24 12.84
C ASN A 623 32.52 -21.80 12.39
N GLU A 624 32.27 -21.70 11.09
CA GLU A 624 31.05 -21.19 10.42
C GLU A 624 30.71 -19.72 10.69
N THR A 625 31.16 -19.19 11.83
CA THR A 625 30.94 -17.82 12.28
C THR A 625 32.17 -17.32 13.03
N LEU A 626 32.60 -16.09 12.74
CA LEU A 626 33.67 -15.39 13.43
C LEU A 626 33.13 -14.08 14.03
N GLU A 627 33.33 -13.91 15.33
CA GLU A 627 33.01 -12.67 16.04
C GLU A 627 34.10 -11.61 15.85
N GLU A 628 33.79 -10.33 16.11
CA GLU A 628 34.66 -9.17 15.87
C GLU A 628 36.12 -9.41 16.27
N ALA A 629 36.37 -9.70 17.55
CA ALA A 629 37.72 -9.83 18.09
C ALA A 629 38.51 -10.98 17.43
N GLU A 630 37.83 -12.07 17.10
CA GLU A 630 38.44 -13.21 16.43
C GLU A 630 38.75 -12.91 14.97
N ALA A 631 37.82 -12.28 14.25
CA ALA A 631 37.98 -11.93 12.85
C ALA A 631 39.19 -10.98 12.64
N TYR A 632 39.31 -9.92 13.46
CA TYR A 632 40.47 -9.01 13.39
C TYR A 632 41.79 -9.69 13.75
N ARG A 633 41.78 -10.58 14.74
CA ARG A 633 42.97 -11.35 15.16
C ARG A 633 43.45 -12.28 14.04
N ILE A 634 42.54 -12.99 13.37
CA ILE A 634 42.87 -13.91 12.26
C ILE A 634 43.33 -13.12 11.03
N ALA A 635 42.66 -12.02 10.72
CA ALA A 635 43.08 -11.13 9.64
C ALA A 635 44.46 -10.51 9.90
N GLY A 636 44.94 -10.46 11.15
CA GLY A 636 46.16 -9.76 11.51
C GLY A 636 46.07 -8.25 11.30
N VAL A 637 44.84 -7.71 11.28
CA VAL A 637 44.57 -6.28 11.11
C VAL A 637 44.28 -5.70 12.50
N THR A 638 45.01 -4.65 12.87
CA THR A 638 44.72 -3.96 14.13
C THR A 638 43.45 -3.14 13.95
N ARG A 639 42.46 -3.33 14.84
CA ARG A 639 41.28 -2.47 14.86
C ARG A 639 41.72 -1.03 15.09
N MET A 640 41.61 -0.21 14.05
CA MET A 640 41.83 1.23 14.19
C MET A 640 40.69 1.79 15.04
N ALA A 641 40.98 2.10 16.30
CA ALA A 641 40.07 2.91 17.10
C ALA A 641 39.96 4.26 16.41
N LYS A 642 38.74 4.67 16.04
CA LYS A 642 38.52 6.04 15.59
C LYS A 642 38.95 6.97 16.72
N GLU A 643 39.90 7.87 16.43
CA GLU A 643 40.12 9.04 17.30
C GLU A 643 38.78 9.75 17.46
N ALA A 644 38.46 10.04 18.73
CA ALA A 644 37.15 10.49 19.20
C ALA A 644 36.71 11.82 18.59
#